data_AF-A0A183SK84-F1
#
_entry.id   AF-A0A183SK84-F1
#
_cell.length_a   1.000
_cell.length_b   1.000
_cell.length_c   1.000
_cell.angle_alpha   90.00
_cell.angle_beta   90.00
_cell.angle_gamma   90.00
#
_symmetry.space_group_name_H-M   'P 1'
#
loop_
_entity.id
_entity.type
_entity.pdbx_description
1 polymer ?
#
loop_
_entity_poly.entity_id
_entity_poly.type
_entity_poly.pdbx_seq_one_letter_code
_entity_poly.pdbx_strand_id
1 'polypeptide(L)'
;MAKDQTITPNELTGGFCNLGPEAPPMEEFVKAKALLQSMHSGGRAHHDSIDTDGKQSSLYEHLVSLVKYILEYQPTHSLDHFESLSLLVKRERGAGTGGSEMAAGLKEESMEAKALTVQPCTDEVTNAMAERTLLKHPDHVWDQPPIVGGPPLRPFEGNFEDDEEAAALPNLSNHALLIEQAGIGVGREELMRVWLALRQLHKKLPSVTALRFWGKIFGIKANYYIAEAEFEPESEPDDGVPGPWDKWRLPKPPKNKGDQDPTDFQVDLLDDEEIAKLPLEKRVLIKLPKNKWKPPTPYPWEPRGRGMNRWDYYICTELGDDKWMRLPMVKPAHIEMARQSVYIFTGDPNTPIGHLPGGLGLFPGLEAHYLRAQIARISSACTVSPAGVYEVDEEDEVEEGEKPESLLLAEEYEPLEFTELLDLANWVHHRPYLYGIGRINWMSTKKAAKAYKALMAEEEGEEAEPEDEEEMAEEGEEEEEEEPEEGPDLLTPVEEDQPMRPIGNIGLSRIGSPGEFLAPAWRVRPSTVLLPANCAVAVLSNVRWPGAYAMALGEKSPTTQSLCPRTFVNIYIGWGTKVLGASFMPIRSANPAKEFDEEATPLQEAVDPTPLQEEELRLMKEAKRLAAEAKAEEGEEEEEGDED
;
A
#
# COMPACT_ATOMS: atom_id res chain seq x y z
N MET A 1 55.10 -0.01 -62.91
CA MET A 1 54.94 -1.46 -63.15
C MET A 1 54.00 -2.02 -62.10
N ALA A 2 52.70 -1.87 -62.32
CA ALA A 2 51.69 -2.58 -61.52
C ALA A 2 51.69 -4.03 -62.01
N LYS A 3 51.96 -4.98 -61.11
CA LYS A 3 51.85 -6.41 -61.43
C LYS A 3 50.35 -6.73 -61.51
N ASP A 4 49.88 -7.07 -62.70
CA ASP A 4 48.63 -7.80 -62.89
C ASP A 4 48.69 -9.08 -62.03
N GLN A 5 47.92 -9.12 -60.95
CA GLN A 5 47.62 -10.36 -60.26
C GLN A 5 46.58 -11.09 -61.10
N THR A 6 47.04 -12.09 -61.85
CA THR A 6 46.19 -13.06 -62.54
C THR A 6 45.35 -13.79 -61.49
N ILE A 7 44.06 -13.46 -61.42
CA ILE A 7 43.09 -14.11 -60.55
C ILE A 7 42.81 -15.51 -61.14
N THR A 8 43.31 -16.55 -60.48
CA THR A 8 42.95 -17.93 -60.81
C THR A 8 41.52 -18.19 -60.30
N PRO A 9 40.58 -18.66 -61.15
CA PRO A 9 39.25 -19.03 -60.70
C PRO A 9 39.35 -20.21 -59.73
N ASN A 10 38.60 -20.14 -58.63
CA ASN A 10 38.56 -21.20 -57.63
C ASN A 10 37.99 -22.48 -58.28
N GLU A 11 38.76 -23.59 -58.28
CA GLU A 11 38.42 -24.82 -59.01
C GLU A 11 37.09 -25.45 -58.56
N LEU A 12 36.66 -25.14 -57.33
CA LEU A 12 35.41 -25.63 -56.73
C LEU A 12 34.15 -24.88 -57.19
N THR A 13 34.26 -23.62 -57.62
CA THR A 13 33.10 -22.77 -57.99
C THR A 13 33.00 -22.45 -59.47
N GLY A 14 33.90 -23.00 -60.30
CA GLY A 14 33.90 -22.79 -61.74
C GLY A 14 34.05 -21.31 -62.16
N GLY A 15 34.53 -20.44 -61.27
CA GLY A 15 34.76 -19.02 -61.55
C GLY A 15 33.53 -18.11 -61.49
N PHE A 16 32.35 -18.59 -61.07
CA PHE A 16 31.13 -17.75 -61.03
C PHE A 16 31.10 -16.77 -59.84
N CYS A 17 31.79 -17.08 -58.73
CA CYS A 17 31.86 -16.22 -57.54
C CYS A 17 33.27 -16.28 -56.93
N ASN A 18 33.92 -15.13 -56.73
CA ASN A 18 35.23 -15.05 -56.08
C ASN A 18 35.05 -14.99 -54.55
N LEU A 19 35.00 -16.17 -53.91
CA LEU A 19 34.83 -16.30 -52.45
C LEU A 19 36.13 -16.04 -51.65
N GLY A 20 37.19 -15.55 -52.30
CA GLY A 20 38.52 -15.47 -51.70
C GLY A 20 39.24 -16.83 -51.69
N PRO A 21 40.52 -16.86 -51.29
CA PRO A 21 41.40 -18.02 -51.46
C PRO A 21 41.24 -19.15 -50.42
N GLU A 22 40.53 -18.94 -49.31
CA GLU A 22 40.39 -19.95 -48.24
C GLU A 22 38.95 -20.04 -47.73
N ALA A 23 38.52 -21.26 -47.40
CA ALA A 23 37.24 -21.46 -46.71
C ALA A 23 37.30 -20.75 -45.35
N PRO A 24 36.26 -20.01 -44.95
CA PRO A 24 36.25 -19.34 -43.66
C PRO A 24 36.45 -20.35 -42.52
N PRO A 25 37.12 -19.97 -41.43
CA PRO A 25 37.29 -20.84 -40.28
C PRO A 25 35.93 -21.35 -39.79
N MET A 26 35.88 -22.63 -39.38
CA MET A 26 34.62 -23.33 -39.06
C MET A 26 33.78 -22.58 -38.02
N GLU A 27 34.42 -21.87 -37.10
CA GLU A 27 33.77 -21.03 -36.08
C GLU A 27 32.98 -19.86 -36.70
N GLU A 28 33.55 -19.17 -37.70
CA GLU A 28 32.87 -18.08 -38.40
C GLU A 28 31.71 -18.60 -39.26
N PHE A 29 31.87 -19.77 -39.87
CA PHE A 29 30.80 -20.42 -40.63
C PHE A 29 29.63 -20.82 -39.72
N VAL A 30 29.91 -21.43 -38.56
CA VAL A 30 28.87 -21.79 -37.58
C VAL A 30 28.16 -20.52 -37.07
N LYS A 31 28.91 -19.45 -36.81
CA LYS A 31 28.35 -18.15 -36.40
C LYS A 31 27.45 -17.53 -37.47
N ALA A 32 27.88 -17.54 -38.74
CA ALA A 32 27.09 -17.03 -39.86
C ALA A 32 25.83 -17.88 -40.11
N LYS A 33 25.93 -19.20 -39.99
CA LYS A 33 24.79 -20.11 -40.08
C LYS A 33 23.77 -19.86 -38.96
N ALA A 34 24.24 -19.73 -37.72
CA ALA A 34 23.39 -19.39 -36.57
C ALA A 34 22.70 -18.03 -36.78
N LEU A 35 23.42 -17.05 -37.32
CA LEU A 35 22.88 -15.73 -37.66
C LEU A 35 21.75 -15.83 -38.72
N LEU A 36 21.97 -16.57 -39.81
CA LEU A 36 20.94 -16.78 -40.86
C LEU A 36 19.71 -17.55 -40.36
N GLN A 37 19.89 -18.46 -39.40
CA GLN A 37 18.79 -19.18 -38.75
C GLN A 37 18.04 -18.31 -37.74
N SER A 38 18.72 -17.35 -37.09
CA SER A 38 18.08 -16.39 -36.16
C SER A 38 17.29 -15.30 -36.87
N MET A 39 17.65 -14.98 -38.12
CA MET A 39 16.94 -13.99 -38.93
C MET A 39 15.63 -14.60 -39.45
N HIS A 40 14.51 -14.08 -38.95
CA HIS A 40 13.18 -14.39 -39.47
C HIS A 40 12.77 -13.30 -40.45
N SER A 41 11.98 -13.64 -41.47
CA SER A 41 11.52 -12.66 -42.46
C SER A 41 10.42 -11.75 -41.88
N GLY A 42 10.78 -10.81 -41.00
CA GLY A 42 9.82 -9.98 -40.28
C GLY A 42 9.92 -8.50 -40.63
N GLY A 43 9.07 -8.05 -41.54
CA GLY A 43 8.64 -6.65 -41.61
C GLY A 43 7.13 -6.63 -41.79
N ARG A 44 6.40 -5.96 -40.89
CA ARG A 44 4.98 -5.68 -41.04
C ARG A 44 4.84 -4.58 -42.10
N ALA A 45 5.04 -4.94 -43.37
CA ALA A 45 4.93 -4.01 -44.47
C ALA A 45 3.59 -4.27 -45.18
N HIS A 46 2.72 -3.25 -45.19
CA HIS A 46 1.53 -3.20 -46.04
C HIS A 46 1.96 -3.16 -47.52
N HIS A 47 2.36 -4.29 -48.07
CA HIS A 47 2.36 -4.48 -49.50
C HIS A 47 1.13 -5.34 -49.83
N ASP A 48 0.20 -4.72 -50.53
CA ASP A 48 -1.01 -5.31 -51.11
C ASP A 48 -1.98 -6.00 -50.14
N SER A 49 -2.61 -5.21 -49.25
CA SER A 49 -3.92 -5.53 -48.61
C SER A 49 -4.07 -6.91 -47.94
N ILE A 50 -2.98 -7.60 -47.63
CA ILE A 50 -2.99 -8.95 -47.06
C ILE A 50 -1.99 -8.97 -45.91
N ASP A 51 -2.51 -9.23 -44.70
CA ASP A 51 -1.66 -9.49 -43.54
C ASP A 51 -0.92 -10.81 -43.76
N THR A 52 0.41 -10.72 -43.82
CA THR A 52 1.31 -11.86 -43.95
C THR A 52 2.06 -12.03 -42.63
N ASP A 53 1.88 -13.17 -41.97
CA ASP A 53 2.61 -13.49 -40.74
C ASP A 53 4.07 -13.82 -41.09
N GLY A 54 4.95 -12.82 -41.03
CA GLY A 54 6.40 -12.94 -41.31
C GLY A 54 7.19 -13.85 -40.36
N LYS A 55 6.52 -14.67 -39.53
CA LYS A 55 7.12 -15.47 -38.46
C LYS A 55 7.28 -16.96 -38.80
N GLN A 56 6.85 -17.40 -39.99
CA GLN A 56 6.74 -18.83 -40.29
C GLN A 56 8.04 -19.51 -40.79
N SER A 57 9.09 -18.77 -41.20
CA SER A 57 10.37 -19.39 -41.59
C SER A 57 11.58 -18.48 -41.37
N SER A 58 12.72 -19.09 -41.04
CA SER A 58 14.00 -18.40 -41.00
C SER A 58 14.49 -18.07 -42.43
N LEU A 59 15.32 -17.05 -42.58
CA LEU A 59 15.94 -16.70 -43.86
C LEU A 59 16.74 -17.88 -44.42
N TYR A 60 17.42 -18.61 -43.53
CA TYR A 60 18.13 -19.84 -43.90
C TYR A 60 17.20 -20.88 -44.51
N GLU A 61 16.07 -21.19 -43.87
CA GLU A 61 15.10 -22.16 -44.38
C GLU A 61 14.41 -21.71 -45.66
N HIS A 62 14.14 -20.41 -45.80
CA HIS A 62 13.58 -19.81 -47.01
C HIS A 62 14.54 -19.93 -48.19
N LEU A 63 15.81 -19.57 -47.99
CA LEU A 63 16.85 -19.72 -49.01
C LEU A 63 17.07 -21.18 -49.39
N VAL A 64 17.07 -22.09 -48.41
CA VAL A 64 17.17 -23.53 -48.69
C VAL A 64 15.99 -24.03 -49.52
N SER A 65 14.75 -23.62 -49.22
CA SER A 65 13.60 -24.00 -50.06
C SER A 65 13.65 -23.42 -51.46
N LEU A 66 14.08 -22.16 -51.59
CA LEU A 66 14.18 -21.50 -52.87
C LEU A 66 15.22 -22.19 -53.75
N VAL A 67 16.38 -22.52 -53.19
CA VAL A 67 17.43 -23.26 -53.90
C VAL A 67 16.94 -24.66 -54.28
N LYS A 68 16.24 -25.38 -53.38
CA LYS A 68 15.62 -26.67 -53.70
C LYS A 68 14.65 -26.55 -54.88
N TYR A 69 13.78 -25.54 -54.87
CA TYR A 69 12.82 -25.28 -55.94
C TYR A 69 13.52 -25.04 -57.28
N ILE A 70 14.58 -24.22 -57.31
CA ILE A 70 15.36 -23.96 -58.53
C ILE A 70 16.03 -25.25 -59.04
N LEU A 71 16.57 -26.07 -58.14
CA LEU A 71 17.22 -27.34 -58.50
C LEU A 71 16.24 -28.37 -59.07
N GLU A 72 15.02 -28.43 -58.52
CA GLU A 72 13.99 -29.38 -58.94
C GLU A 72 13.35 -29.00 -60.28
N TYR A 73 12.99 -27.73 -60.47
CA TYR A 73 12.22 -27.27 -61.64
C TYR A 73 13.06 -26.67 -62.76
N GLN A 74 14.34 -26.37 -62.52
CA GLN A 74 15.32 -25.83 -63.49
C GLN A 74 14.75 -24.76 -64.45
N PRO A 75 14.22 -23.63 -63.95
CA PRO A 75 13.67 -22.58 -64.80
C PRO A 75 14.75 -21.96 -65.71
N THR A 76 14.38 -21.61 -66.94
CA THR A 76 15.30 -21.14 -68.00
C THR A 76 16.05 -19.84 -67.65
N HIS A 77 15.43 -18.95 -66.85
CA HIS A 77 16.02 -17.69 -66.38
C HIS A 77 15.86 -17.54 -64.85
N SER A 78 16.47 -18.46 -64.09
CA SER A 78 16.32 -18.53 -62.63
C SER A 78 16.78 -17.26 -61.88
N LEU A 79 17.82 -16.58 -62.39
CA LEU A 79 18.36 -15.37 -61.78
C LEU A 79 17.44 -14.16 -61.99
N ASP A 80 16.95 -13.96 -63.22
CA ASP A 80 16.06 -12.85 -63.56
C ASP A 80 14.69 -12.97 -62.87
N HIS A 81 14.26 -14.21 -62.61
CA HIS A 81 13.00 -14.51 -61.93
C HIS A 81 13.16 -14.80 -60.43
N PHE A 82 14.35 -14.61 -59.85
CA PHE A 82 14.65 -14.97 -58.45
C PHE A 82 13.66 -14.33 -57.46
N GLU A 83 13.27 -13.08 -57.69
CA GLU A 83 12.30 -12.36 -56.85
C GLU A 83 10.90 -12.98 -56.95
N SER A 84 10.42 -13.26 -58.16
CA SER A 84 9.12 -13.91 -58.39
C SER A 84 9.08 -15.33 -57.81
N LEU A 85 10.18 -16.08 -57.91
CA LEU A 85 10.32 -17.42 -57.32
C LEU A 85 10.35 -17.35 -55.79
N SER A 86 11.04 -16.35 -55.23
CA SER A 86 11.02 -16.11 -53.78
C SER A 86 9.61 -15.80 -53.28
N LEU A 87 8.82 -15.01 -54.01
CA LEU A 87 7.42 -14.73 -53.66
C LEU A 87 6.55 -15.98 -53.74
N LEU A 88 6.74 -16.81 -54.76
CA LEU A 88 6.01 -18.06 -54.93
C LEU A 88 6.30 -19.04 -53.79
N VAL A 89 7.57 -19.22 -53.41
CA VAL A 89 7.98 -20.08 -52.28
C VAL A 89 7.43 -19.57 -50.94
N LYS A 90 7.38 -18.25 -50.73
CA LYS A 90 6.72 -17.66 -49.54
C LYS A 90 5.22 -17.94 -49.53
N ARG A 91 4.57 -17.90 -50.69
CA ARG A 91 3.13 -18.15 -50.85
C ARG A 91 2.76 -19.61 -50.62
N GLU A 92 3.53 -20.54 -51.19
CA GLU A 92 3.31 -21.98 -51.01
C GLU A 92 3.53 -22.44 -49.56
N ARG A 93 4.44 -21.77 -48.83
CA ARG A 93 4.70 -22.05 -47.41
C ARG A 93 3.71 -21.42 -46.43
N GLY A 94 2.66 -20.74 -46.90
CA GLY A 94 1.57 -20.28 -46.04
C GLY A 94 1.73 -18.87 -45.45
N ALA A 95 2.62 -18.03 -45.99
CA ALA A 95 2.78 -16.64 -45.55
C ALA A 95 1.66 -15.70 -46.05
N GLY A 96 0.41 -16.17 -46.14
CA GLY A 96 -0.75 -15.37 -46.53
C GLY A 96 -2.03 -15.89 -45.89
N THR A 97 -2.89 -14.96 -45.44
CA THR A 97 -4.19 -15.25 -44.85
C THR A 97 -5.09 -16.01 -45.85
N GLY A 98 -5.23 -17.33 -45.65
CA GLY A 98 -6.13 -18.19 -46.43
C GLY A 98 -5.52 -19.46 -47.06
N GLY A 99 -4.25 -19.77 -46.81
CA GLY A 99 -3.66 -21.04 -47.25
C GLY A 99 -4.16 -22.23 -46.42
N SER A 100 -5.07 -23.03 -46.98
CA SER A 100 -5.38 -24.37 -46.46
C SER A 100 -4.09 -25.19 -46.36
N GLU A 101 -3.82 -25.76 -45.18
CA GLU A 101 -2.78 -26.75 -44.96
C GLU A 101 -2.93 -27.91 -45.95
N MET A 102 -2.25 -27.84 -47.10
CA MET A 102 -1.96 -29.04 -47.88
C MET A 102 -0.78 -29.73 -47.21
N ALA A 103 -1.13 -30.72 -46.39
CA ALA A 103 -0.23 -31.62 -45.69
C ALA A 103 0.75 -32.31 -46.65
N ALA A 104 1.95 -31.75 -46.78
CA ALA A 104 3.11 -32.47 -47.28
C ALA A 104 3.74 -33.27 -46.13
N GLY A 105 3.11 -34.40 -45.79
CA GLY A 105 3.79 -35.63 -45.35
C GLY A 105 4.84 -35.60 -44.23
N LEU A 106 4.85 -34.62 -43.33
CA LEU A 106 5.71 -34.61 -42.14
C LEU A 106 4.88 -34.32 -40.88
N LYS A 107 4.08 -35.31 -40.48
CA LYS A 107 3.69 -35.55 -39.08
C LYS A 107 4.59 -36.71 -38.67
N GLU A 108 5.40 -36.69 -37.64
CA GLU A 108 5.18 -36.34 -36.23
C GLU A 108 6.57 -36.00 -35.66
N GLU A 109 6.72 -34.91 -34.89
CA GLU A 109 7.79 -34.66 -33.88
C GLU A 109 7.99 -33.17 -33.52
N SER A 110 7.21 -32.23 -34.06
CA SER A 110 7.31 -30.80 -33.68
C SER A 110 6.25 -30.33 -32.69
N MET A 111 5.63 -31.24 -31.92
CA MET A 111 4.94 -30.84 -30.69
C MET A 111 5.99 -30.56 -29.62
N GLU A 112 6.63 -29.37 -29.67
CA GLU A 112 7.30 -28.69 -28.53
C GLU A 112 8.10 -27.44 -28.91
N ALA A 113 8.09 -26.99 -30.16
CA ALA A 113 8.67 -25.70 -30.51
C ALA A 113 7.67 -24.56 -30.26
N LYS A 114 7.42 -24.22 -28.99
CA LYS A 114 7.01 -22.84 -28.66
C LYS A 114 8.11 -21.95 -29.23
N ALA A 115 7.80 -21.16 -30.25
CA ALA A 115 8.75 -20.25 -30.87
C ALA A 115 9.42 -19.39 -29.78
N LEU A 116 10.73 -19.59 -29.58
CA LEU A 116 11.58 -18.85 -28.64
C LEU A 116 11.65 -17.33 -28.93
N THR A 117 10.95 -16.86 -29.96
CA THR A 117 10.93 -15.50 -30.48
C THR A 117 9.55 -14.83 -30.41
N VAL A 118 8.61 -15.36 -29.62
CA VAL A 118 7.56 -14.48 -29.06
C VAL A 118 8.31 -13.52 -28.14
N GLN A 119 8.62 -12.31 -28.63
CA GLN A 119 9.06 -11.25 -27.73
C GLN A 119 8.05 -11.23 -26.59
N PRO A 120 8.50 -11.37 -25.32
CA PRO A 120 7.58 -11.29 -24.20
C PRO A 120 6.76 -10.02 -24.41
N CYS A 121 5.43 -10.14 -24.27
CA CYS A 121 4.55 -8.99 -24.27
C CYS A 121 5.16 -8.03 -23.25
N THR A 122 5.57 -6.84 -23.69
CA THR A 122 6.16 -5.87 -22.77
C THR A 122 5.12 -5.51 -21.73
N ASP A 123 5.55 -5.19 -20.51
CA ASP A 123 4.63 -4.82 -19.42
C ASP A 123 3.73 -3.64 -19.85
N GLU A 124 4.22 -2.73 -20.69
CA GLU A 124 3.42 -1.66 -21.28
C GLU A 124 2.22 -2.15 -22.11
N VAL A 125 2.38 -3.25 -22.86
CA VAL A 125 1.32 -3.80 -23.71
C VAL A 125 0.31 -4.57 -22.87
N THR A 126 0.76 -5.29 -21.83
CA THR A 126 -0.16 -5.92 -20.88
C THR A 126 -1.00 -4.86 -20.17
N ASN A 127 -0.37 -3.75 -19.77
CA ASN A 127 -1.04 -2.65 -19.10
C ASN A 127 -2.04 -1.95 -20.03
N ALA A 128 -1.67 -1.72 -21.28
CA ALA A 128 -2.60 -1.18 -22.28
C ALA A 128 -3.76 -2.14 -22.60
N MET A 129 -3.51 -3.45 -22.59
CA MET A 129 -4.57 -4.47 -22.74
C MET A 129 -5.51 -4.48 -21.54
N ALA A 130 -4.97 -4.34 -20.33
CA ALA A 130 -5.73 -4.19 -19.09
C ALA A 130 -6.56 -2.91 -19.10
N GLU A 131 -5.98 -1.75 -19.44
CA GLU A 131 -6.72 -0.49 -19.58
C GLU A 131 -7.85 -0.59 -20.61
N ARG A 132 -7.64 -1.34 -21.71
CA ARG A 132 -8.68 -1.57 -22.71
C ARG A 132 -9.87 -2.35 -22.15
N THR A 133 -9.70 -3.20 -21.14
CA THR A 133 -10.82 -3.96 -20.55
C THR A 133 -11.83 -3.01 -19.89
N LEU A 134 -11.37 -1.91 -19.26
CA LEU A 134 -12.23 -0.90 -18.62
C LEU A 134 -13.24 -0.29 -19.59
N LEU A 135 -12.87 -0.15 -20.85
CA LEU A 135 -13.68 0.48 -21.89
C LEU A 135 -14.62 -0.50 -22.60
N LYS A 136 -14.52 -1.81 -22.31
CA LYS A 136 -15.41 -2.81 -22.90
C LYS A 136 -16.68 -2.90 -22.07
N HIS A 137 -17.82 -2.59 -22.70
CA HIS A 137 -19.11 -2.91 -22.10
C HIS A 137 -19.24 -4.45 -21.96
N PRO A 138 -19.70 -4.98 -20.81
CA PRO A 138 -19.81 -6.43 -20.56
C PRO A 138 -20.58 -7.18 -21.66
N ASP A 139 -21.66 -6.56 -22.16
CA ASP A 139 -22.52 -7.16 -23.18
C ASP A 139 -22.11 -6.81 -24.63
N HIS A 140 -21.13 -5.94 -24.82
CA HIS A 140 -20.72 -5.52 -26.17
C HIS A 140 -19.52 -6.31 -26.65
N VAL A 141 -19.79 -7.24 -27.57
CA VAL A 141 -18.74 -7.96 -28.30
C VAL A 141 -18.22 -7.05 -29.41
N TRP A 142 -17.13 -6.33 -29.09
CA TRP A 142 -16.34 -5.62 -30.10
C TRP A 142 -15.89 -6.64 -31.16
N ASP A 143 -16.04 -6.30 -32.44
CA ASP A 143 -15.67 -7.10 -33.62
C ASP A 143 -16.70 -8.15 -34.10
N GLN A 144 -17.98 -8.11 -33.68
CA GLN A 144 -19.01 -8.86 -34.41
C GLN A 144 -19.20 -8.27 -35.82
N PRO A 145 -19.12 -9.07 -36.90
CA PRO A 145 -19.48 -8.60 -38.22
C PRO A 145 -20.95 -8.14 -38.18
N PRO A 146 -21.28 -6.94 -38.71
CA PRO A 146 -22.59 -6.28 -38.54
C PRO A 146 -23.80 -7.03 -39.12
N ILE A 147 -23.59 -8.25 -39.62
CA ILE A 147 -24.55 -9.03 -40.41
C ILE A 147 -25.00 -10.31 -39.66
N VAL A 148 -24.30 -10.76 -38.61
CA VAL A 148 -24.47 -12.14 -38.07
C VAL A 148 -25.21 -12.22 -36.72
N GLY A 149 -25.39 -11.13 -35.98
CA GLY A 149 -25.97 -11.19 -34.62
C GLY A 149 -27.12 -10.23 -34.39
N GLY A 150 -28.36 -10.74 -34.39
CA GLY A 150 -29.58 -10.06 -33.89
C GLY A 150 -29.84 -8.63 -34.41
N PRO A 151 -30.92 -7.96 -33.98
CA PRO A 151 -30.95 -6.51 -34.05
C PRO A 151 -29.74 -5.97 -33.25
N PRO A 152 -29.07 -4.89 -33.69
CA PRO A 152 -28.08 -4.23 -32.85
C PRO A 152 -28.73 -3.98 -31.49
N LEU A 153 -28.01 -4.30 -30.40
CA LEU A 153 -28.41 -3.90 -29.05
C LEU A 153 -28.87 -2.45 -29.13
N ARG A 154 -30.07 -2.16 -28.59
CA ARG A 154 -30.66 -0.83 -28.67
C ARG A 154 -29.56 0.18 -28.32
N PRO A 155 -29.17 1.08 -29.23
CA PRO A 155 -28.20 2.09 -28.88
C PRO A 155 -28.87 2.86 -27.75
N PHE A 156 -28.28 2.86 -26.57
CA PHE A 156 -28.75 3.65 -25.42
C PHE A 156 -29.85 3.08 -24.51
N GLU A 157 -29.94 1.77 -24.26
CA GLU A 157 -30.34 1.34 -22.89
C GLU A 157 -29.06 1.18 -22.08
N GLY A 158 -28.49 2.32 -21.66
CA GLY A 158 -27.45 2.27 -20.64
C GLY A 158 -28.06 1.78 -19.34
N ASN A 159 -27.24 1.14 -18.51
CA ASN A 159 -27.59 0.75 -17.14
C ASN A 159 -27.72 2.03 -16.28
N PHE A 160 -28.71 2.88 -16.60
CA PHE A 160 -29.01 4.16 -15.97
C PHE A 160 -30.02 4.04 -14.83
N GLU A 161 -30.50 2.82 -14.56
CA GLU A 161 -31.56 2.53 -13.58
C GLU A 161 -31.01 2.09 -12.22
N ASP A 162 -29.70 1.96 -12.05
CA ASP A 162 -29.09 1.71 -10.73
C ASP A 162 -28.92 3.04 -9.98
N ASP A 163 -30.03 3.57 -9.44
CA ASP A 163 -30.03 4.74 -8.55
C ASP A 163 -29.09 4.54 -7.34
N GLU A 164 -28.89 3.28 -6.91
CA GLU A 164 -27.92 2.89 -5.88
C GLU A 164 -26.47 3.16 -6.31
N GLU A 165 -26.11 2.83 -7.55
CA GLU A 165 -24.75 3.09 -8.10
C GLU A 165 -24.48 4.60 -8.17
N ALA A 166 -25.50 5.38 -8.54
CA ALA A 166 -25.42 6.84 -8.63
C ALA A 166 -25.34 7.53 -7.26
N ALA A 167 -25.92 6.94 -6.21
CA ALA A 167 -25.81 7.44 -4.84
C ALA A 167 -24.45 7.10 -4.21
N ALA A 168 -23.93 5.89 -4.46
CA ALA A 168 -22.67 5.42 -3.87
C ALA A 168 -21.42 6.04 -4.51
N LEU A 169 -21.46 6.40 -5.80
CA LEU A 169 -20.32 6.96 -6.53
C LEU A 169 -20.45 8.48 -6.71
N PRO A 170 -19.40 9.26 -6.38
CA PRO A 170 -19.41 10.69 -6.63
C PRO A 170 -19.44 10.98 -8.14
N ASN A 171 -20.04 12.11 -8.53
CA ASN A 171 -20.04 12.56 -9.91
C ASN A 171 -18.64 13.04 -10.33
N LEU A 172 -17.82 12.08 -10.76
CA LEU A 172 -16.42 12.34 -11.11
C LEU A 172 -16.26 13.20 -12.35
N SER A 173 -17.29 13.37 -13.18
CA SER A 173 -17.26 14.31 -14.31
C SER A 173 -17.21 15.76 -13.84
N ASN A 174 -17.98 16.09 -12.78
CA ASN A 174 -17.90 17.40 -12.15
C ASN A 174 -16.55 17.58 -11.44
N HIS A 175 -16.05 16.52 -10.77
CA HIS A 175 -14.74 16.58 -10.13
C HIS A 175 -13.62 16.75 -11.17
N ALA A 176 -13.73 16.12 -12.34
CA ALA A 176 -12.79 16.27 -13.45
C ALA A 176 -12.66 17.72 -13.91
N LEU A 177 -13.81 18.39 -14.05
CA LEU A 177 -13.85 19.79 -14.42
C LEU A 177 -13.15 20.67 -13.38
N LEU A 178 -13.41 20.43 -12.08
CA LEU A 178 -12.78 21.18 -10.99
C LEU A 178 -11.26 20.97 -10.95
N ILE A 179 -10.81 19.71 -11.05
CA ILE A 179 -9.39 19.34 -11.02
C ILE A 179 -8.65 19.93 -12.23
N GLU A 180 -9.26 19.86 -13.42
CA GLU A 180 -8.70 20.42 -14.65
C GLU A 180 -8.59 21.94 -14.57
N GLN A 181 -9.66 22.62 -14.13
CA GLN A 181 -9.66 24.08 -13.94
C GLN A 181 -8.65 24.52 -12.88
N ALA A 182 -8.47 23.75 -11.81
CA ALA A 182 -7.48 24.01 -10.77
C ALA A 182 -6.03 23.87 -11.28
N GLY A 183 -5.82 23.24 -12.43
CA GLY A 183 -4.52 22.96 -13.02
C GLY A 183 -3.73 21.92 -12.23
N ILE A 184 -4.43 20.96 -11.61
CA ILE A 184 -3.82 19.89 -10.83
C ILE A 184 -3.49 18.73 -11.78
N GLY A 185 -2.33 18.08 -11.60
CA GLY A 185 -1.66 17.23 -12.59
C GLY A 185 -2.31 15.89 -12.96
N VAL A 186 -3.62 15.70 -12.79
CA VAL A 186 -4.34 14.51 -13.26
C VAL A 186 -5.13 14.87 -14.51
N GLY A 187 -4.86 14.18 -15.61
CA GLY A 187 -5.54 14.40 -16.88
C GLY A 187 -6.98 13.87 -16.86
N ARG A 188 -7.86 14.47 -17.67
CA ARG A 188 -9.25 14.02 -17.84
C ARG A 188 -9.36 12.55 -18.24
N GLU A 189 -8.45 12.07 -19.09
CA GLU A 189 -8.42 10.67 -19.53
C GLU A 189 -8.09 9.70 -18.38
N GLU A 190 -7.11 10.05 -17.55
CA GLU A 190 -6.72 9.23 -16.39
C GLU A 190 -7.86 9.17 -15.38
N LEU A 191 -8.51 10.31 -15.10
CA LEU A 191 -9.63 10.36 -14.19
C LEU A 191 -10.85 9.57 -14.71
N MET A 192 -11.10 9.57 -16.02
CA MET A 192 -12.13 8.71 -16.62
C MET A 192 -11.81 7.22 -16.42
N ARG A 193 -10.55 6.82 -16.59
CA ARG A 193 -10.13 5.43 -16.31
C ARG A 193 -10.31 5.08 -14.82
N VAL A 194 -9.96 6.00 -13.92
CA VAL A 194 -10.20 5.85 -12.47
C VAL A 194 -11.69 5.68 -12.19
N TRP A 195 -12.56 6.49 -12.80
CA TRP A 195 -14.01 6.36 -12.62
C TRP A 195 -14.53 4.98 -13.02
N LEU A 196 -14.11 4.48 -14.19
CA LEU A 196 -14.49 3.15 -14.66
C LEU A 196 -13.97 2.04 -13.73
N ALA A 197 -12.75 2.18 -13.21
CA ALA A 197 -12.17 1.24 -12.27
C ALA A 197 -12.90 1.26 -10.91
N LEU A 198 -13.33 2.43 -10.42
CA LEU A 198 -14.16 2.56 -9.21
C LEU A 198 -15.55 1.95 -9.40
N ARG A 199 -16.16 2.14 -10.58
CA ARG A 199 -17.41 1.50 -10.94
C ARG A 199 -17.31 -0.03 -10.91
N GLN A 200 -16.23 -0.58 -11.46
CA GLN A 200 -15.96 -2.02 -11.40
C GLN A 200 -15.72 -2.50 -9.97
N LEU A 201 -15.04 -1.70 -9.14
CA LEU A 201 -14.81 -1.99 -7.73
C LEU A 201 -16.12 -2.02 -6.94
N HIS A 202 -17.00 -1.02 -7.11
CA HIS A 202 -18.30 -0.97 -6.44
C HIS A 202 -19.16 -2.21 -6.74
N LYS A 203 -19.14 -2.70 -7.99
CA LYS A 203 -19.84 -3.95 -8.36
C LYS A 203 -19.34 -5.20 -7.61
N LYS A 204 -18.12 -5.18 -7.07
CA LYS A 204 -17.55 -6.27 -6.26
C LYS A 204 -17.80 -6.10 -4.76
N LEU A 205 -18.21 -4.90 -4.35
CA LEU A 205 -18.33 -4.48 -2.95
C LEU A 205 -19.77 -4.07 -2.65
N PRO A 206 -20.69 -5.04 -2.43
CA PRO A 206 -22.08 -4.74 -2.11
C PRO A 206 -22.28 -4.14 -0.71
N SER A 207 -21.33 -4.29 0.22
CA SER A 207 -21.46 -3.74 1.60
C SER A 207 -21.10 -2.25 1.73
N VAL A 208 -20.53 -1.65 0.69
CA VAL A 208 -20.00 -0.27 0.72
C VAL A 208 -21.10 0.73 0.39
N THR A 209 -21.33 1.68 1.31
CA THR A 209 -22.35 2.73 1.16
C THR A 209 -21.90 3.83 0.20
N ALA A 210 -20.63 4.26 0.30
CA ALA A 210 -20.06 5.28 -0.57
C ALA A 210 -18.60 4.97 -0.92
N LEU A 211 -18.23 5.19 -2.18
CA LEU A 211 -16.87 4.95 -2.67
C LEU A 211 -16.30 6.23 -3.28
N ARG A 212 -15.22 6.75 -2.69
CA ARG A 212 -14.56 7.99 -3.08
C ARG A 212 -13.15 7.73 -3.60
N PHE A 213 -12.75 8.47 -4.63
CA PHE A 213 -11.34 8.53 -5.01
C PHE A 213 -10.55 9.39 -4.01
N TRP A 214 -9.66 8.76 -3.24
CA TRP A 214 -8.83 9.47 -2.26
C TRP A 214 -7.66 10.21 -2.93
N GLY A 215 -6.99 9.53 -3.86
CA GLY A 215 -5.85 10.11 -4.55
C GLY A 215 -4.85 9.11 -5.12
N LYS A 216 -3.66 9.65 -5.45
CA LYS A 216 -2.55 8.92 -6.06
C LYS A 216 -1.26 9.18 -5.30
N ILE A 217 -0.57 8.10 -4.92
CA ILE A 217 0.76 8.15 -4.31
C ILE A 217 1.80 7.64 -5.30
N PHE A 218 2.85 8.43 -5.52
CA PHE A 218 3.95 8.07 -6.41
C PHE A 218 4.92 7.11 -5.74
N GLY A 219 5.34 6.09 -6.48
CA GLY A 219 6.40 5.16 -6.09
C GLY A 219 7.51 5.09 -7.13
N ILE A 220 8.61 4.42 -6.77
CA ILE A 220 9.82 4.33 -7.60
C ILE A 220 9.59 3.47 -8.84
N LYS A 221 8.92 2.32 -8.70
CA LYS A 221 8.62 1.38 -9.78
C LYS A 221 7.21 1.58 -10.32
N ALA A 222 6.24 1.76 -9.41
CA ALA A 222 4.84 1.91 -9.76
C ALA A 222 4.12 2.85 -8.79
N ASN A 223 2.97 3.39 -9.22
CA ASN A 223 2.17 4.33 -8.45
C ASN A 223 0.97 3.62 -7.82
N TYR A 224 0.49 4.13 -6.68
CA TYR A 224 -0.71 3.63 -6.03
C TYR A 224 -1.89 4.56 -6.30
N TYR A 225 -2.96 4.00 -6.88
CA TYR A 225 -4.29 4.61 -6.89
C TYR A 225 -5.05 4.12 -5.67
N ILE A 226 -5.64 5.05 -4.92
CA ILE A 226 -6.28 4.74 -3.63
C ILE A 226 -7.76 5.14 -3.72
N ALA A 227 -8.62 4.17 -3.43
CA ALA A 227 -10.05 4.38 -3.23
C ALA A 227 -10.35 4.27 -1.72
N GLU A 228 -11.19 5.17 -1.24
CA GLU A 228 -11.71 5.21 0.12
C GLU A 228 -13.16 4.75 0.10
N ALA A 229 -13.49 3.75 0.91
CA ALA A 229 -14.83 3.19 1.02
C ALA A 229 -15.39 3.46 2.41
N GLU A 230 -16.62 3.96 2.44
CA GLU A 230 -17.45 4.06 3.63
C GLU A 230 -18.36 2.83 3.70
N PHE A 231 -18.54 2.31 4.90
CA PHE A 231 -19.34 1.11 5.17
C PHE A 231 -20.12 1.33 6.46
N GLU A 232 -21.20 0.58 6.65
CA GLU A 232 -21.97 0.63 7.90
C GLU A 232 -21.14 0.02 9.05
N PRO A 233 -21.10 0.68 10.23
CA PRO A 233 -20.40 0.14 11.38
C PRO A 233 -20.90 -1.27 11.68
N GLU A 234 -19.99 -2.17 12.08
CA GLU A 234 -20.25 -3.61 12.34
C GLU A 234 -20.42 -4.52 11.12
N SER A 235 -20.43 -4.00 9.89
CA SER A 235 -20.36 -4.86 8.71
C SER A 235 -19.03 -5.66 8.68
N GLU A 236 -19.07 -6.90 8.18
CA GLU A 236 -17.86 -7.67 7.87
C GLU A 236 -17.28 -7.21 6.52
N PRO A 237 -15.98 -7.41 6.28
CA PRO A 237 -15.40 -6.99 5.02
C PRO A 237 -15.79 -7.90 3.88
N ASP A 238 -16.12 -7.31 2.72
CA ASP A 238 -16.50 -8.07 1.53
C ASP A 238 -15.37 -9.00 1.05
N ASP A 239 -15.70 -10.29 0.91
CA ASP A 239 -14.80 -11.33 0.37
C ASP A 239 -14.46 -11.12 -1.13
N GLY A 240 -15.17 -10.23 -1.82
CA GLY A 240 -14.99 -9.96 -3.25
C GLY A 240 -13.64 -9.34 -3.60
N VAL A 241 -12.97 -8.70 -2.64
CA VAL A 241 -11.66 -8.09 -2.82
C VAL A 241 -10.69 -8.63 -1.76
N PRO A 242 -9.56 -9.25 -2.16
CA PRO A 242 -8.66 -9.85 -1.20
C PRO A 242 -8.04 -8.78 -0.29
N GLY A 243 -7.97 -9.10 1.00
CA GLY A 243 -7.16 -8.43 2.02
C GLY A 243 -5.98 -9.31 2.45
N PRO A 244 -4.85 -9.32 1.71
CA PRO A 244 -3.73 -10.22 2.01
C PRO A 244 -3.10 -9.97 3.39
N TRP A 245 -3.30 -8.78 3.95
CA TRP A 245 -2.58 -8.31 5.14
C TRP A 245 -3.40 -8.38 6.43
N ASP A 246 -4.69 -8.74 6.40
CA ASP A 246 -5.54 -8.73 7.61
C ASP A 246 -5.04 -9.73 8.67
N LYS A 247 -4.58 -10.89 8.21
CA LYS A 247 -3.97 -11.93 9.05
C LYS A 247 -2.45 -11.84 9.09
N TRP A 248 -1.86 -10.82 8.45
CA TRP A 248 -0.41 -10.67 8.47
C TRP A 248 0.05 -10.28 9.87
N ARG A 249 1.15 -10.91 10.30
CA ARG A 249 1.80 -10.66 11.58
C ARG A 249 3.29 -10.53 11.32
N LEU A 250 3.95 -9.69 12.11
CA LEU A 250 5.40 -9.69 12.16
C LEU A 250 5.87 -11.10 12.51
N PRO A 251 6.82 -11.68 11.75
CA PRO A 251 7.43 -12.94 12.14
C PRO A 251 7.99 -12.78 13.56
N LYS A 252 7.40 -13.49 14.53
CA LYS A 252 7.95 -13.53 15.90
C LYS A 252 9.41 -14.00 15.74
N PRO A 253 10.41 -13.32 16.33
CA PRO A 253 11.77 -13.83 16.29
C PRO A 253 11.72 -15.28 16.78
N PRO A 254 12.49 -16.21 16.17
CA PRO A 254 12.53 -17.57 16.67
C PRO A 254 12.78 -17.45 18.17
N LYS A 255 11.90 -18.01 19.00
CA LYS A 255 12.18 -18.15 20.43
C LYS A 255 13.52 -18.85 20.45
N ASN A 256 14.61 -18.11 20.72
CA ASN A 256 15.91 -18.70 20.90
C ASN A 256 15.77 -19.56 22.14
N LYS A 257 15.35 -20.81 21.96
CA LYS A 257 15.64 -21.92 22.86
C LYS A 257 17.14 -22.19 22.76
N GLY A 258 17.97 -21.16 22.90
CA GLY A 258 19.37 -21.35 23.19
C GLY A 258 19.40 -21.78 24.64
N ASP A 259 19.42 -23.10 24.86
CA ASP A 259 19.84 -23.78 26.10
C ASP A 259 19.46 -23.08 27.43
N GLN A 260 18.30 -22.44 27.51
CA GLN A 260 17.64 -22.26 28.80
C GLN A 260 16.94 -23.59 29.03
N ASP A 261 17.61 -24.47 29.75
CA ASP A 261 17.02 -25.72 30.21
C ASP A 261 15.63 -25.40 30.79
N PRO A 262 14.57 -26.16 30.46
CA PRO A 262 13.23 -25.94 31.02
C PRO A 262 13.20 -26.00 32.57
N THR A 263 14.28 -26.46 33.19
CA THR A 263 14.51 -26.35 34.64
C THR A 263 14.74 -24.93 35.15
N ASP A 264 15.15 -23.94 34.34
CA ASP A 264 15.38 -22.56 34.78
C ASP A 264 14.05 -21.76 34.93
N PHE A 265 12.99 -22.16 34.22
CA PHE A 265 11.65 -21.57 34.36
C PHE A 265 10.83 -22.18 35.50
N GLN A 266 11.14 -23.40 35.93
CA GLN A 266 10.44 -24.04 37.06
C GLN A 266 10.96 -23.60 38.42
N VAL A 267 12.05 -22.84 38.48
CA VAL A 267 12.64 -22.47 39.78
C VAL A 267 11.81 -21.43 40.54
N ASP A 268 11.02 -20.62 39.84
CA ASP A 268 10.12 -19.65 40.46
C ASP A 268 8.92 -20.30 41.16
N LEU A 269 8.67 -21.59 40.89
CA LEU A 269 7.62 -22.40 41.52
C LEU A 269 8.20 -23.37 42.57
N LEU A 270 9.51 -23.34 42.82
CA LEU A 270 10.14 -24.19 43.86
C LEU A 270 10.00 -23.52 45.22
N ASP A 271 9.47 -24.25 46.19
CA ASP A 271 9.42 -23.79 47.58
C ASP A 271 10.85 -23.51 48.12
N ASP A 272 10.96 -22.62 49.11
CA ASP A 272 12.24 -22.27 49.77
C ASP A 272 13.03 -23.51 50.24
N GLU A 273 12.33 -24.60 50.58
CA GLU A 273 12.92 -25.89 50.98
C GLU A 273 13.53 -26.67 49.82
N GLU A 274 12.97 -26.54 48.61
CA GLU A 274 13.47 -27.17 47.39
C GLU A 274 14.63 -26.39 46.80
N ILE A 275 14.56 -25.05 46.84
CA ILE A 275 15.68 -24.16 46.53
C ILE A 275 16.87 -24.47 47.46
N ALA A 276 16.62 -24.79 48.73
CA ALA A 276 17.68 -25.15 49.67
C ALA A 276 18.44 -26.45 49.32
N LYS A 277 17.77 -27.39 48.63
CA LYS A 277 18.34 -28.69 48.21
C LYS A 277 19.16 -28.60 46.92
N LEU A 278 19.06 -27.49 46.17
CA LEU A 278 19.81 -27.28 44.94
C LEU A 278 21.32 -27.03 45.21
N PRO A 279 22.21 -27.39 44.27
CA PRO A 279 23.62 -27.03 44.33
C PRO A 279 23.81 -25.52 44.53
N LEU A 280 24.85 -25.13 45.29
CA LEU A 280 25.10 -23.73 45.67
C LEU A 280 25.12 -22.77 44.46
N GLU A 281 25.67 -23.23 43.33
CA GLU A 281 25.75 -22.49 42.07
C GLU A 281 24.37 -22.14 41.50
N LYS A 282 23.40 -23.07 41.55
CA LYS A 282 22.02 -22.82 41.12
C LYS A 282 21.30 -21.89 42.09
N ARG A 283 21.51 -22.07 43.40
CA ARG A 283 20.91 -21.20 44.44
C ARG A 283 21.31 -19.73 44.33
N VAL A 284 22.54 -19.46 43.87
CA VAL A 284 23.04 -18.10 43.65
C VAL A 284 22.40 -17.50 42.40
N LEU A 285 22.26 -18.28 41.32
CA LEU A 285 21.63 -17.84 40.07
C LEU A 285 20.15 -17.45 40.24
N ILE A 286 19.42 -18.19 41.07
CA ILE A 286 17.99 -17.95 41.37
C ILE A 286 17.80 -16.65 42.16
N LYS A 287 18.79 -16.29 42.99
CA LYS A 287 18.76 -15.09 43.84
C LYS A 287 19.34 -13.85 43.17
N LEU A 288 19.70 -13.92 41.90
CA LEU A 288 20.12 -12.73 41.17
C LEU A 288 18.91 -11.80 40.99
N PRO A 289 19.11 -10.47 41.13
CA PRO A 289 18.06 -9.51 40.83
C PRO A 289 17.63 -9.68 39.37
N LYS A 290 16.35 -10.00 39.17
CA LYS A 290 15.77 -10.07 37.82
C LYS A 290 15.69 -8.66 37.24
N ASN A 291 15.96 -8.54 35.95
CA ASN A 291 15.76 -7.28 35.24
C ASN A 291 14.27 -6.94 35.23
N LYS A 292 13.87 -5.89 35.96
CA LYS A 292 12.48 -5.41 36.02
C LYS A 292 12.04 -4.67 34.75
N TRP A 293 12.98 -4.33 33.86
CA TRP A 293 12.66 -3.57 32.66
C TRP A 293 11.77 -4.36 31.72
N LYS A 294 10.54 -3.87 31.53
CA LYS A 294 9.61 -4.29 30.47
C LYS A 294 9.60 -3.19 29.41
N PRO A 295 9.56 -3.52 28.10
CA PRO A 295 9.37 -2.51 27.08
C PRO A 295 8.00 -1.83 27.27
N PRO A 296 7.87 -0.55 26.92
CA PRO A 296 6.59 0.15 27.03
C PRO A 296 5.52 -0.57 26.22
N THR A 297 4.33 -0.73 26.81
CA THR A 297 3.21 -1.38 26.15
C THR A 297 2.70 -0.50 25.01
N PRO A 298 2.50 -1.05 23.80
CA PRO A 298 1.95 -0.28 22.69
C PRO A 298 0.47 0.04 22.92
N TYR A 299 0.00 1.15 22.35
CA TYR A 299 -1.41 1.53 22.40
C TYR A 299 -2.30 0.54 21.62
N PRO A 300 -3.52 0.23 22.12
CA PRO A 300 -4.47 -0.63 21.43
C PRO A 300 -4.96 0.03 20.14
N TRP A 301 -5.16 -0.78 19.09
CA TRP A 301 -5.71 -0.29 17.83
C TRP A 301 -7.22 -0.16 17.88
N GLU A 302 -7.77 0.77 17.10
CA GLU A 302 -9.21 1.01 17.01
C GLU A 302 -9.87 -0.07 16.12
N PRO A 303 -11.06 -0.57 16.50
CA PRO A 303 -11.78 -1.57 15.72
C PRO A 303 -12.28 -0.99 14.39
N ARG A 304 -12.66 -1.86 13.46
CA ARG A 304 -13.25 -1.47 12.17
C ARG A 304 -14.54 -0.66 12.42
N GLY A 305 -14.69 0.46 11.72
CA GLY A 305 -15.86 1.33 11.85
C GLY A 305 -15.70 2.45 12.89
N ARG A 306 -14.73 2.35 13.80
CA ARG A 306 -14.42 3.42 14.77
C ARG A 306 -13.09 4.09 14.47
N GLY A 307 -13.01 5.37 14.82
CA GLY A 307 -11.84 6.19 14.77
C GLY A 307 -11.13 6.20 13.42
N MET A 308 -9.83 5.89 13.43
CA MET A 308 -8.96 5.90 12.26
C MET A 308 -9.25 4.75 11.30
N ASN A 309 -9.99 3.73 11.75
CA ASN A 309 -10.42 2.58 10.98
C ASN A 309 -11.90 2.64 10.59
N ARG A 310 -12.51 3.84 10.59
CA ARG A 310 -13.86 4.07 10.07
C ARG A 310 -14.00 3.82 8.56
N TRP A 311 -12.94 4.07 7.78
CA TRP A 311 -12.94 3.86 6.33
C TRP A 311 -11.96 2.78 5.91
N ASP A 312 -12.39 1.97 4.94
CA ASP A 312 -11.56 0.96 4.31
C ASP A 312 -10.92 1.55 3.06
N TYR A 313 -9.65 1.21 2.84
CA TYR A 313 -8.89 1.74 1.73
C TYR A 313 -8.49 0.62 0.78
N TYR A 314 -8.75 0.82 -0.50
CA TYR A 314 -8.41 -0.10 -1.56
C TYR A 314 -7.32 0.49 -2.45
N ILE A 315 -6.32 -0.31 -2.76
CA ILE A 315 -5.20 0.09 -3.61
C ILE A 315 -5.20 -0.66 -4.93
N CYS A 316 -4.77 0.04 -5.96
CA CYS A 316 -4.53 -0.52 -7.28
C CYS A 316 -3.26 0.11 -7.87
N THR A 317 -2.42 -0.72 -8.50
CA THR A 317 -1.20 -0.26 -9.18
C THR A 317 -1.48 0.10 -10.64
N GLU A 318 -2.38 -0.64 -11.29
CA GLU A 318 -2.69 -0.54 -12.72
C GLU A 318 -4.20 -0.49 -12.94
N LEU A 319 -4.65 0.60 -13.56
CA LEU A 319 -6.06 0.83 -13.84
C LEU A 319 -6.54 -0.12 -14.95
N GLY A 320 -7.24 -1.20 -14.59
CA GLY A 320 -7.88 -2.11 -15.55
C GLY A 320 -7.65 -3.59 -15.33
N ASP A 321 -6.73 -3.94 -14.44
CA ASP A 321 -6.39 -5.34 -14.19
C ASP A 321 -7.29 -6.00 -13.14
N ASP A 322 -8.35 -5.30 -12.70
CA ASP A 322 -9.36 -5.77 -11.75
C ASP A 322 -8.83 -6.25 -10.37
N LYS A 323 -7.52 -6.09 -10.15
CA LYS A 323 -6.72 -6.45 -8.96
C LYS A 323 -6.70 -5.29 -7.97
N TRP A 324 -7.85 -4.97 -7.41
CA TRP A 324 -7.90 -4.16 -6.20
C TRP A 324 -7.44 -5.01 -5.01
N MET A 325 -6.71 -4.41 -4.08
CA MET A 325 -6.32 -5.04 -2.82
C MET A 325 -6.74 -4.15 -1.66
N ARG A 326 -7.34 -4.73 -0.63
CA ARG A 326 -7.71 -4.00 0.58
C ARG A 326 -6.49 -3.79 1.47
N LEU A 327 -6.30 -2.57 1.97
CA LEU A 327 -5.26 -2.26 2.94
C LEU A 327 -5.66 -2.75 4.34
N PRO A 328 -4.69 -3.16 5.16
CA PRO A 328 -4.95 -3.57 6.54
C PRO A 328 -5.41 -2.39 7.40
N MET A 329 -5.96 -2.69 8.57
CA MET A 329 -6.27 -1.70 9.60
C MET A 329 -5.00 -0.99 10.10
N VAL A 330 -5.13 0.28 10.45
CA VAL A 330 -4.01 1.04 11.01
C VAL A 330 -3.86 0.74 12.50
N LYS A 331 -2.61 0.49 12.92
CA LYS A 331 -2.23 0.38 14.33
C LYS A 331 -1.55 1.69 14.78
N PRO A 332 -1.75 2.16 16.02
CA PRO A 332 -1.10 3.38 16.52
C PRO A 332 0.42 3.34 16.39
N ALA A 333 1.04 2.19 16.69
CA ALA A 333 2.48 1.96 16.51
C ALA A 333 2.98 2.22 15.07
N HIS A 334 2.16 1.94 14.05
CA HIS A 334 2.53 2.23 12.66
C HIS A 334 2.54 3.75 12.39
N ILE A 335 1.62 4.51 12.99
CA ILE A 335 1.52 5.96 12.85
C ILE A 335 2.68 6.66 13.55
N GLU A 336 3.00 6.26 14.78
CA GLU A 336 4.13 6.79 15.54
C GLU A 336 5.46 6.59 14.78
N MET A 337 5.71 5.36 14.33
CA MET A 337 6.90 5.05 13.53
C MET A 337 6.89 5.76 12.17
N ALA A 338 5.73 5.95 11.55
CA ALA A 338 5.61 6.70 10.30
C ALA A 338 5.90 8.20 10.49
N ARG A 339 5.59 8.79 11.66
CA ARG A 339 5.94 10.20 11.98
C ARG A 339 7.44 10.42 12.06
N GLN A 340 8.14 9.41 12.53
CA GLN A 340 9.57 9.40 12.76
C GLN A 340 10.39 9.04 11.52
N SER A 341 9.75 8.50 10.48
CA SER A 341 10.40 8.00 9.29
C SER A 341 10.03 8.77 8.01
N VAL A 342 11.00 8.86 7.11
CA VAL A 342 10.81 9.39 5.75
C VAL A 342 11.15 8.25 4.80
N TYR A 343 10.12 7.71 4.16
CA TYR A 343 10.25 6.61 3.23
C TYR A 343 9.61 7.00 1.89
N ILE A 344 10.30 6.67 0.80
CA ILE A 344 9.77 6.82 -0.56
C ILE A 344 9.26 5.46 -0.99
N PHE A 345 8.00 5.42 -1.41
CA PHE A 345 7.33 4.19 -1.83
C PHE A 345 8.04 3.53 -3.01
N THR A 346 8.11 2.20 -3.00
CA THR A 346 8.68 1.43 -4.11
C THR A 346 7.64 1.14 -5.18
N GLY A 347 6.36 1.02 -4.82
CA GLY A 347 5.29 0.56 -5.71
C GLY A 347 4.93 -0.92 -5.54
N ASP A 348 5.64 -1.64 -4.67
CA ASP A 348 5.34 -3.03 -4.30
C ASP A 348 4.86 -3.10 -2.83
N PRO A 349 3.58 -3.41 -2.54
CA PRO A 349 3.01 -3.30 -1.20
C PRO A 349 3.59 -4.33 -0.19
N ASN A 350 4.23 -5.39 -0.69
CA ASN A 350 4.84 -6.45 0.10
C ASN A 350 6.31 -6.19 0.48
N THR A 351 6.89 -5.05 0.08
CA THR A 351 8.27 -4.72 0.40
C THR A 351 8.42 -4.46 1.90
N PRO A 352 9.36 -5.12 2.61
CA PRO A 352 9.65 -4.78 3.99
C PRO A 352 10.37 -3.44 4.05
N ILE A 353 9.96 -2.59 4.98
CA ILE A 353 10.61 -1.29 5.19
C ILE A 353 11.90 -1.53 5.95
N GLY A 354 13.01 -0.98 5.42
CA GLY A 354 14.34 -1.15 5.98
C GLY A 354 14.52 -0.50 7.36
N HIS A 355 15.74 -0.59 7.89
CA HIS A 355 16.09 0.02 9.17
C HIS A 355 15.85 1.53 9.14
N LEU A 356 15.06 2.01 10.11
CA LEU A 356 14.83 3.43 10.28
C LEU A 356 16.11 4.10 10.83
N PRO A 357 16.43 5.33 10.40
CA PRO A 357 17.57 6.06 10.92
C PRO A 357 17.41 6.30 12.43
N GLY A 358 18.51 6.23 13.18
CA GLY A 358 18.50 6.53 14.61
C GLY A 358 18.35 5.33 15.54
N GLY A 359 18.50 4.10 15.05
CA GLY A 359 18.49 2.91 15.92
C GLY A 359 17.09 2.51 16.43
N LEU A 360 16.03 3.09 15.86
CA LEU A 360 14.63 2.76 16.14
C LEU A 360 14.19 1.35 15.71
N GLY A 361 15.11 0.58 15.11
CA GLY A 361 14.85 -0.78 14.67
C GLY A 361 14.18 -0.84 13.30
N LEU A 362 13.49 -1.94 13.07
CA LEU A 362 12.72 -2.20 11.85
C LEU A 362 11.31 -1.62 12.03
N PHE A 363 10.75 -1.05 10.96
CA PHE A 363 9.35 -0.67 10.98
C PHE A 363 8.48 -1.90 11.26
N PRO A 364 7.48 -1.82 12.15
CA PRO A 364 6.62 -2.94 12.51
C PRO A 364 5.61 -3.29 11.39
N GLY A 365 6.07 -3.54 10.16
CA GLY A 365 5.18 -3.81 9.03
C GLY A 365 5.87 -3.80 7.66
N LEU A 366 5.05 -4.02 6.64
CA LEU A 366 5.42 -3.88 5.21
C LEU A 366 5.07 -2.48 4.69
N GLU A 367 5.43 -2.21 3.43
CA GLU A 367 5.06 -0.98 2.72
C GLU A 367 3.55 -0.70 2.75
N ALA A 368 2.69 -1.73 2.65
CA ALA A 368 1.24 -1.59 2.80
C ALA A 368 0.80 -0.96 4.13
N HIS A 369 1.46 -1.32 5.25
CA HIS A 369 1.15 -0.81 6.58
C HIS A 369 1.60 0.65 6.74
N TYR A 370 2.73 1.01 6.13
CA TYR A 370 3.19 2.40 6.08
C TYR A 370 2.32 3.26 5.17
N LEU A 371 1.89 2.73 4.02
CA LEU A 371 0.95 3.38 3.12
C LEU A 371 -0.36 3.70 3.86
N ARG A 372 -0.92 2.73 4.57
CA ARG A 372 -2.12 2.92 5.39
C ARG A 372 -1.92 3.98 6.49
N ALA A 373 -0.77 3.96 7.17
CA ALA A 373 -0.44 4.95 8.20
C ALA A 373 -0.29 6.36 7.61
N GLN A 374 0.30 6.48 6.41
CA GLN A 374 0.42 7.77 5.73
C GLN A 374 -0.92 8.30 5.23
N ILE A 375 -1.78 7.43 4.71
CA ILE A 375 -3.16 7.79 4.36
C ILE A 375 -3.88 8.34 5.59
N ALA A 376 -3.81 7.66 6.75
CA ALA A 376 -4.43 8.15 7.99
C ALA A 376 -3.95 9.56 8.37
N ARG A 377 -2.64 9.80 8.31
CA ARG A 377 -2.03 11.10 8.64
C ARG A 377 -2.38 12.21 7.65
N ILE A 378 -2.51 11.88 6.37
CA ILE A 378 -2.87 12.85 5.33
C ILE A 378 -4.37 13.14 5.41
N SER A 379 -5.21 12.12 5.55
CA SER A 379 -6.66 12.25 5.70
C SER A 379 -7.01 13.14 6.89
N SER A 380 -6.45 12.89 8.07
CA SER A 380 -6.76 13.72 9.25
C SER A 380 -6.26 15.17 9.15
N ALA A 381 -5.22 15.45 8.35
CA ALA A 381 -4.62 16.78 8.27
C ALA A 381 -5.05 17.61 7.04
N CYS A 382 -5.62 16.98 6.01
CA CYS A 382 -5.79 17.60 4.69
C CYS A 382 -7.22 17.54 4.14
N THR A 383 -8.17 16.99 4.88
CA THR A 383 -9.56 16.90 4.46
C THR A 383 -10.34 18.09 5.02
N VAL A 384 -10.62 19.03 4.13
CA VAL A 384 -11.27 20.30 4.47
C VAL A 384 -12.52 20.51 3.64
N SER A 385 -13.51 21.17 4.21
CA SER A 385 -14.75 21.54 3.54
C SER A 385 -15.02 23.03 3.76
N PRO A 386 -15.76 23.68 2.85
CA PRO A 386 -16.33 24.99 3.13
C PRO A 386 -17.16 24.96 4.41
N ALA A 387 -17.12 26.04 5.20
CA ALA A 387 -17.87 26.17 6.44
C ALA A 387 -19.39 26.05 6.16
N GLY A 388 -20.11 25.35 7.05
CA GLY A 388 -21.55 25.14 6.96
C GLY A 388 -21.99 23.96 6.08
N VAL A 389 -21.07 23.27 5.38
CA VAL A 389 -21.42 22.06 4.60
C VAL A 389 -21.79 20.89 5.51
N TYR A 390 -21.05 20.75 6.61
CA TYR A 390 -21.21 19.68 7.58
C TYR A 390 -21.56 20.27 8.94
N GLU A 391 -22.44 19.58 9.65
CA GLU A 391 -22.76 19.80 11.05
C GLU A 391 -22.36 18.58 11.86
N VAL A 392 -22.00 18.79 13.13
CA VAL A 392 -21.66 17.68 14.02
C VAL A 392 -22.92 16.90 14.34
N ASP A 393 -22.87 15.58 14.21
CA ASP A 393 -23.98 14.74 14.65
C ASP A 393 -24.04 14.72 16.18
N GLU A 394 -25.04 15.40 16.75
CA GLU A 394 -25.27 15.41 18.20
C GLU A 394 -25.98 14.12 18.68
N GLU A 395 -26.50 13.29 17.77
CA GLU A 395 -27.20 12.04 18.11
C GLU A 395 -26.25 10.84 18.25
N ASP A 396 -24.98 10.96 17.84
CA ASP A 396 -23.98 9.93 18.07
C ASP A 396 -23.78 9.72 19.59
N GLU A 397 -24.04 8.51 20.08
CA GLU A 397 -23.74 8.10 21.46
C GLU A 397 -22.21 8.00 21.64
N VAL A 398 -21.57 9.15 21.85
CA VAL A 398 -20.13 9.23 22.13
C VAL A 398 -19.86 8.73 23.56
N GLU A 399 -18.93 7.79 23.74
CA GLU A 399 -18.50 7.35 25.08
C GLU A 399 -17.92 8.53 25.88
N GLU A 400 -18.12 8.57 27.21
CA GLU A 400 -17.64 9.67 28.06
C GLU A 400 -16.13 9.92 27.85
N GLY A 401 -15.80 11.08 27.27
CA GLY A 401 -14.43 11.53 27.00
C GLY A 401 -13.93 11.34 25.56
N GLU A 402 -14.74 10.79 24.66
CA GLU A 402 -14.44 10.71 23.24
C GLU A 402 -14.98 11.94 22.48
N LYS A 403 -14.37 12.28 21.33
CA LYS A 403 -14.88 13.35 20.46
C LYS A 403 -15.83 12.74 19.42
N PRO A 404 -16.90 13.45 19.02
CA PRO A 404 -17.79 12.97 17.96
C PRO A 404 -16.98 12.67 16.71
N GLU A 405 -17.25 11.52 16.10
CA GLU A 405 -16.51 11.03 14.92
C GLU A 405 -17.29 11.26 13.63
N SER A 406 -18.61 11.43 13.70
CA SER A 406 -19.48 11.60 12.55
C SER A 406 -19.99 13.03 12.35
N LEU A 407 -20.25 13.32 11.08
CA LEU A 407 -20.71 14.60 10.60
C LEU A 407 -21.88 14.34 9.67
N LEU A 408 -22.96 15.08 9.86
CA LEU A 408 -24.11 15.08 8.97
C LEU A 408 -23.99 16.18 7.94
N LEU A 409 -24.57 15.94 6.76
CA LEU A 409 -24.71 16.99 5.75
C LEU A 409 -25.77 17.97 6.22
N ALA A 410 -25.41 19.25 6.34
CA ALA A 410 -26.32 20.30 6.77
C ALA A 410 -27.53 20.39 5.82
N GLU A 411 -28.75 20.35 6.38
CA GLU A 411 -30.00 20.40 5.61
C GLU A 411 -30.13 21.75 4.87
N GLU A 412 -29.72 22.85 5.52
CA GLU A 412 -29.77 24.23 5.02
C GLU A 412 -28.35 24.80 4.76
N TYR A 413 -27.73 24.39 3.65
CA TYR A 413 -26.44 24.97 3.22
C TYR A 413 -26.65 26.13 2.24
N GLU A 414 -26.24 27.33 2.62
CA GLU A 414 -26.11 28.47 1.70
C GLU A 414 -24.69 28.50 1.11
N PRO A 415 -24.53 28.38 -0.23
CA PRO A 415 -23.21 28.35 -0.84
C PRO A 415 -22.51 29.70 -0.68
N LEU A 416 -21.30 29.66 -0.12
CA LEU A 416 -20.43 30.82 0.05
C LEU A 416 -20.08 31.45 -1.31
N GLU A 417 -19.95 32.79 -1.33
CA GLU A 417 -19.52 33.48 -2.53
C GLU A 417 -18.05 33.16 -2.85
N PHE A 418 -17.69 33.24 -4.14
CA PHE A 418 -16.32 32.98 -4.58
C PHE A 418 -15.26 33.80 -3.84
N THR A 419 -15.57 35.05 -3.47
CA THR A 419 -14.64 35.91 -2.72
C THR A 419 -14.43 35.44 -1.30
N GLU A 420 -15.46 34.87 -0.67
CA GLU A 420 -15.40 34.33 0.69
C GLU A 420 -14.63 33.01 0.70
N LEU A 421 -14.76 32.19 -0.35
CA LEU A 421 -13.97 30.96 -0.51
C LEU A 421 -12.46 31.21 -0.63
N LEU A 422 -12.02 32.44 -0.91
CA LEU A 422 -10.61 32.80 -0.92
C LEU A 422 -10.02 33.01 0.48
N ASP A 423 -10.86 33.20 1.49
CA ASP A 423 -10.46 33.38 2.88
C ASP A 423 -10.33 32.02 3.57
N LEU A 424 -9.21 31.84 4.30
CA LEU A 424 -8.89 30.57 4.98
C LEU A 424 -9.84 30.25 6.13
N ALA A 425 -10.42 31.28 6.77
CA ALA A 425 -11.38 31.12 7.87
C ALA A 425 -12.63 30.34 7.47
N ASN A 426 -13.00 30.39 6.18
CA ASN A 426 -14.20 29.75 5.65
C ASN A 426 -13.99 28.27 5.28
N TRP A 427 -12.82 27.71 5.58
CA TRP A 427 -12.50 26.31 5.38
C TRP A 427 -12.29 25.64 6.73
N VAL A 428 -12.96 24.51 6.94
CA VAL A 428 -12.95 23.77 8.20
C VAL A 428 -12.52 22.33 7.98
N HIS A 429 -11.86 21.73 8.97
CA HIS A 429 -11.50 20.32 8.94
C HIS A 429 -12.72 19.45 9.27
N HIS A 430 -13.05 18.48 8.42
CA HIS A 430 -14.17 17.55 8.64
C HIS A 430 -13.72 16.11 8.92
N ARG A 431 -12.44 15.90 9.21
CA ARG A 431 -11.93 14.66 9.79
C ARG A 431 -11.38 14.93 11.18
N PRO A 432 -11.47 13.95 12.09
CA PRO A 432 -11.00 14.12 13.46
C PRO A 432 -9.48 14.29 13.51
N TYR A 433 -9.04 15.04 14.52
CA TYR A 433 -7.62 15.28 14.79
C TYR A 433 -6.93 13.98 15.23
N LEU A 434 -5.64 13.85 14.87
CA LEU A 434 -4.84 12.67 15.16
C LEU A 434 -3.74 13.01 16.18
N TYR A 435 -3.90 12.52 17.41
CA TYR A 435 -3.02 12.79 18.55
C TYR A 435 -1.60 12.26 18.41
N GLY A 436 -0.68 12.71 19.29
CA GLY A 436 0.69 12.23 19.49
C GLY A 436 0.82 10.70 19.44
N ILE A 437 -0.09 10.04 20.14
CA ILE A 437 -0.19 8.59 20.35
C ILE A 437 -0.63 7.78 19.12
N GLY A 438 -1.09 8.44 18.05
CA GLY A 438 -1.56 7.75 16.84
C GLY A 438 -3.00 7.22 16.91
N ARG A 439 -3.84 7.81 17.76
CA ARG A 439 -5.29 7.58 17.88
C ARG A 439 -6.07 8.89 17.78
N ILE A 440 -7.38 8.81 17.54
CA ILE A 440 -8.26 9.99 17.60
C ILE A 440 -8.67 10.29 19.03
N ASN A 441 -8.91 9.27 19.85
CA ASN A 441 -9.26 9.45 21.25
C ASN A 441 -8.00 9.33 22.09
N TRP A 442 -7.73 10.35 22.89
CA TRP A 442 -6.59 10.36 23.79
C TRP A 442 -6.81 9.32 24.91
N MET A 443 -5.77 8.56 25.25
CA MET A 443 -5.79 7.60 26.35
C MET A 443 -4.49 7.68 27.15
N SER A 444 -4.61 7.66 28.48
CA SER A 444 -3.47 7.52 29.39
C SER A 444 -2.76 6.17 29.21
N THR A 445 -1.46 6.11 29.49
CA THR A 445 -0.62 4.90 29.44
C THR A 445 -1.20 3.72 30.23
N LYS A 446 -1.69 3.94 31.46
CA LYS A 446 -2.29 2.90 32.32
C LYS A 446 -3.55 2.29 31.70
N LYS A 447 -4.51 3.12 31.27
CA LYS A 447 -5.73 2.69 30.58
C LYS A 447 -5.40 1.96 29.27
N ALA A 448 -4.41 2.45 28.54
CA ALA A 448 -3.94 1.83 27.31
C ALA A 448 -3.30 0.45 27.54
N ALA A 449 -2.49 0.29 28.59
CA ALA A 449 -1.86 -0.99 28.94
C ALA A 449 -2.91 -2.06 29.29
N LYS A 450 -3.92 -1.70 30.11
CA LYS A 450 -5.03 -2.58 30.46
C LYS A 450 -5.84 -2.98 29.21
N ALA A 451 -6.19 -2.02 28.37
CA ALA A 451 -6.93 -2.27 27.13
C ALA A 451 -6.13 -3.11 26.11
N TYR A 452 -4.82 -2.87 25.98
CA TYR A 452 -3.97 -3.67 25.09
C TYR A 452 -3.83 -5.12 25.58
N LYS A 453 -3.66 -5.32 26.90
CA LYS A 453 -3.61 -6.68 27.49
C LYS A 453 -4.91 -7.45 27.24
N ALA A 454 -6.07 -6.79 27.40
CA ALA A 454 -7.37 -7.37 27.08
C ALA A 454 -7.50 -7.76 25.60
N LEU A 455 -7.07 -6.88 24.69
CA LEU A 455 -7.13 -7.14 23.24
C LEU A 455 -6.20 -8.30 22.84
N MET A 456 -5.00 -8.37 23.40
CA MET A 456 -4.07 -9.48 23.14
C MET A 456 -4.59 -10.81 23.69
N ALA A 457 -5.23 -10.81 24.86
CA ALA A 457 -5.87 -12.00 25.43
C ALA A 457 -7.00 -12.52 24.53
N GLU A 458 -7.84 -11.61 24.01
CA GLU A 458 -8.89 -11.94 23.03
C GLU A 458 -8.31 -12.51 21.73
N GLU A 459 -7.21 -11.94 21.23
CA GLU A 459 -6.56 -12.42 20.00
C GLU A 459 -5.89 -13.79 20.17
N GLU A 460 -5.33 -14.09 21.35
CA GLU A 460 -4.69 -15.37 21.68
C GLU A 460 -5.68 -16.43 22.20
N GLY A 461 -6.94 -16.05 22.44
CA GLY A 461 -8.02 -16.94 22.88
C GLY A 461 -7.89 -17.40 24.34
N GLU A 462 -7.18 -16.62 25.16
CA GLU A 462 -6.99 -16.86 26.60
C GLU A 462 -7.97 -15.97 27.39
N GLU A 463 -8.57 -16.49 28.47
CA GLU A 463 -9.37 -15.65 29.36
C GLU A 463 -8.45 -14.66 30.06
N ALA A 464 -8.74 -13.36 29.94
CA ALA A 464 -7.98 -12.34 30.62
C ALA A 464 -8.15 -12.53 32.14
N GLU A 465 -7.12 -13.05 32.82
CA GLU A 465 -7.13 -13.08 34.27
C GLU A 465 -7.22 -11.62 34.78
N PRO A 466 -8.24 -11.29 35.59
CA PRO A 466 -8.28 -10.00 36.25
C PRO A 466 -7.19 -10.01 37.31
N GLU A 467 -6.00 -9.54 36.96
CA GLU A 467 -5.00 -9.17 37.96
C GLU A 467 -5.63 -8.10 38.86
N ASP A 468 -5.71 -8.39 40.16
CA ASP A 468 -6.24 -7.49 41.17
C ASP A 468 -5.54 -6.14 41.07
N GLU A 469 -6.30 -5.04 41.12
CA GLU A 469 -5.79 -3.66 41.04
C GLU A 469 -4.68 -3.36 42.08
N GLU A 470 -4.56 -4.20 43.10
CA GLU A 470 -3.54 -4.12 44.16
C GLU A 470 -2.14 -4.57 43.71
N GLU A 471 -1.96 -5.53 42.80
CA GLU A 471 -0.62 -5.94 42.32
C GLU A 471 0.00 -4.89 41.38
N MET A 472 -0.82 -4.19 40.59
CA MET A 472 -0.39 -3.07 39.75
C MET A 472 -0.07 -1.80 40.56
N ALA A 473 -0.59 -1.70 41.79
CA ALA A 473 -0.27 -0.62 42.72
C ALA A 473 1.05 -0.86 43.46
N GLU A 474 1.45 -2.12 43.68
CA GLU A 474 2.68 -2.48 44.40
C GLU A 474 3.97 -2.30 43.56
N GLU A 475 3.88 -2.37 42.23
CA GLU A 475 4.98 -2.02 41.31
C GLU A 475 5.01 -0.54 40.90
N GLY A 476 4.16 0.30 41.51
CA GLY A 476 4.01 1.71 41.16
C GLY A 476 5.23 2.56 41.50
N GLU A 477 6.16 2.73 40.55
CA GLU A 477 6.73 4.06 40.37
C GLU A 477 5.53 5.02 40.15
N GLU A 478 5.49 6.12 40.91
CA GLU A 478 4.56 7.23 40.68
C GLU A 478 4.86 7.82 39.29
N GLU A 479 4.44 7.14 38.23
CA GLU A 479 4.47 7.69 36.88
C GLU A 479 3.56 8.91 36.89
N GLU A 480 4.17 10.08 36.66
CA GLU A 480 3.50 11.38 36.61
C GLU A 480 2.21 11.25 35.77
N GLU A 481 1.07 11.69 36.31
CA GLU A 481 -0.17 11.76 35.55
C GLU A 481 0.08 12.64 34.32
N GLU A 482 0.20 12.02 33.14
CA GLU A 482 0.43 12.73 31.90
C GLU A 482 -0.77 13.65 31.63
N GLU A 483 -0.50 14.95 31.48
CA GLU A 483 -1.54 15.92 31.12
C GLU A 483 -2.17 15.50 29.77
N PRO A 484 -3.51 15.45 29.68
CA PRO A 484 -4.17 15.08 28.44
C PRO A 484 -3.78 16.05 27.32
N GLU A 485 -3.35 15.51 26.18
CA GLU A 485 -3.13 16.32 24.99
C GLU A 485 -4.51 16.82 24.51
N GLU A 486 -4.82 18.10 24.70
CA GLU A 486 -6.04 18.71 24.16
C GLU A 486 -5.83 19.05 22.68
N GLY A 487 -6.49 18.31 21.80
CA GLY A 487 -6.49 18.55 20.36
C GLY A 487 -7.61 19.51 19.95
N PRO A 488 -7.54 20.11 18.75
CA PRO A 488 -8.67 20.87 18.19
C PRO A 488 -9.91 19.98 18.00
N ASP A 489 -11.08 20.59 17.99
CA ASP A 489 -12.36 19.92 17.74
C ASP A 489 -12.64 19.77 16.24
N LEU A 490 -13.65 18.97 15.89
CA LEU A 490 -14.15 18.92 14.51
C LEU A 490 -14.63 20.31 14.06
N LEU A 491 -14.55 20.55 12.76
CA LEU A 491 -14.96 21.81 12.13
C LEU A 491 -14.14 23.04 12.57
N THR A 492 -12.94 22.84 13.15
CA THR A 492 -11.99 23.93 13.42
C THR A 492 -11.53 24.57 12.10
N PRO A 493 -11.48 25.91 12.01
CA PRO A 493 -11.06 26.60 10.81
C PRO A 493 -9.57 26.41 10.53
N VAL A 494 -9.24 26.33 9.24
CA VAL A 494 -7.89 26.06 8.73
C VAL A 494 -6.89 27.20 9.05
N GLU A 495 -7.39 28.40 9.34
CA GLU A 495 -6.54 29.53 9.76
C GLU A 495 -5.83 29.30 11.10
N GLU A 496 -6.43 28.50 11.99
CA GLU A 496 -5.88 28.16 13.31
C GLU A 496 -4.79 27.07 13.26
N ASP A 497 -4.53 26.51 12.07
CA ASP A 497 -3.50 25.50 11.87
C ASP A 497 -2.10 26.01 12.24
N GLN A 498 -1.33 25.16 12.92
CA GLN A 498 0.05 25.47 13.30
C GLN A 498 0.88 25.93 12.09
N PRO A 499 1.40 27.18 12.10
CA PRO A 499 2.10 27.72 10.96
C PRO A 499 3.47 27.06 10.78
N MET A 500 3.97 27.10 9.55
CA MET A 500 5.22 26.46 9.16
C MET A 500 6.36 27.47 9.01
N ARG A 501 7.58 27.05 9.35
CA ARG A 501 8.81 27.78 9.03
C ARG A 501 9.32 27.31 7.66
N PRO A 502 9.25 28.14 6.60
CA PRO A 502 9.69 27.73 5.27
C PRO A 502 11.20 27.43 5.26
N ILE A 503 11.60 26.37 4.54
CA ILE A 503 13.02 26.13 4.25
C ILE A 503 13.47 27.09 3.15
N GLY A 504 14.39 27.99 3.50
CA GLY A 504 15.10 28.85 2.56
C GLY A 504 14.39 30.16 2.20
N ASN A 505 15.09 31.00 1.42
CA ASN A 505 14.61 32.30 0.95
C ASN A 505 13.58 32.12 -0.19
N ILE A 506 12.39 31.60 0.12
CA ILE A 506 11.29 31.61 -0.85
C ILE A 506 10.67 33.01 -0.86
N GLY A 507 11.13 33.85 -1.78
CA GLY A 507 10.42 35.06 -2.23
C GLY A 507 10.66 36.37 -1.48
N LEU A 508 11.37 36.40 -0.35
CA LEU A 508 11.70 37.65 0.36
C LEU A 508 13.15 38.07 0.12
N SER A 509 13.42 38.51 -1.10
CA SER A 509 14.46 39.53 -1.32
C SER A 509 13.76 40.88 -1.36
N ARG A 510 13.41 41.45 -0.18
CA ARG A 510 13.36 42.91 0.09
C ARG A 510 12.84 43.37 1.45
N ILE A 511 12.20 42.53 2.28
CA ILE A 511 11.69 43.00 3.58
C ILE A 511 11.84 41.89 4.63
N GLY A 512 12.67 42.13 5.65
CA GLY A 512 12.73 41.32 6.88
C GLY A 512 13.89 40.31 6.95
N SER A 513 14.38 40.09 8.18
CA SER A 513 15.45 39.14 8.50
C SER A 513 15.09 37.71 8.07
N PRO A 514 16.04 36.94 7.53
CA PRO A 514 15.82 35.57 7.08
C PRO A 514 15.69 34.64 8.31
N GLY A 515 14.48 34.48 8.85
CA GLY A 515 14.25 33.55 9.95
C GLY A 515 12.94 33.67 10.72
N GLU A 516 12.20 34.78 10.60
CA GLU A 516 11.02 35.04 11.46
C GLU A 516 9.66 34.94 10.74
N PHE A 517 9.63 34.74 9.42
CA PHE A 517 8.36 34.62 8.71
C PHE A 517 7.76 33.22 8.88
N LEU A 518 6.66 33.15 9.64
CA LEU A 518 5.80 31.99 9.74
C LEU A 518 4.84 32.00 8.53
N ALA A 519 4.95 30.98 7.68
CA ALA A 519 4.03 30.77 6.58
C ALA A 519 2.80 29.99 7.08
N PRO A 520 1.58 30.32 6.62
CA PRO A 520 0.41 29.52 6.95
C PRO A 520 0.56 28.09 6.43
N ALA A 521 -0.07 27.13 7.10
CA ALA A 521 -0.05 25.72 6.68
C ALA A 521 -0.73 25.51 5.32
N TRP A 522 -1.66 26.39 4.96
CA TRP A 522 -2.42 26.37 3.72
C TRP A 522 -2.20 27.62 2.89
N ARG A 523 -2.34 27.46 1.58
CA ARG A 523 -2.33 28.56 0.62
C ARG A 523 -3.60 28.47 -0.22
N VAL A 524 -4.33 29.56 -0.28
CA VAL A 524 -5.48 29.72 -1.18
C VAL A 524 -5.03 30.42 -2.46
N ARG A 525 -5.53 29.96 -3.60
CA ARG A 525 -5.36 30.62 -4.90
C ARG A 525 -6.63 30.49 -5.73
N PRO A 526 -6.99 31.51 -6.52
CA PRO A 526 -7.99 31.33 -7.57
C PRO A 526 -7.40 30.48 -8.71
N SER A 527 -8.23 29.70 -9.39
CA SER A 527 -7.83 28.96 -10.59
C SER A 527 -7.41 29.88 -11.73
N THR A 528 -8.12 31.00 -11.88
CA THR A 528 -7.86 32.00 -12.92
C THR A 528 -7.93 33.41 -12.34
N VAL A 529 -7.06 34.29 -12.85
CA VAL A 529 -7.06 35.72 -12.52
C VAL A 529 -7.71 36.54 -13.66
N LEU A 530 -7.84 35.93 -14.84
CA LEU A 530 -8.28 36.60 -16.07
C LEU A 530 -9.78 36.47 -16.33
N LEU A 531 -10.42 35.42 -15.83
CA LEU A 531 -11.85 35.16 -16.06
C LEU A 531 -12.70 35.73 -14.93
N PRO A 532 -14.00 36.01 -15.18
CA PRO A 532 -14.92 36.42 -14.13
C PRO A 532 -15.00 35.38 -13.01
N ALA A 533 -15.27 35.86 -11.79
CA ALA A 533 -15.37 35.04 -10.57
C ALA A 533 -16.34 33.84 -10.70
N ASN A 534 -17.36 33.93 -11.57
CA ASN A 534 -18.37 32.89 -11.78
C ASN A 534 -17.81 31.63 -12.46
N CYS A 535 -16.62 31.72 -13.07
CA CYS A 535 -15.94 30.60 -13.71
C CYS A 535 -14.66 30.20 -12.97
N ALA A 536 -14.40 30.83 -11.82
CA ALA A 536 -13.20 30.60 -11.04
C ALA A 536 -13.47 29.57 -9.93
N VAL A 537 -12.46 28.75 -9.67
CA VAL A 537 -12.46 27.73 -8.63
C VAL A 537 -11.48 28.16 -7.56
N ALA A 538 -11.90 28.13 -6.30
CA ALA A 538 -11.02 28.36 -5.17
C ALA A 538 -10.20 27.09 -4.95
N VAL A 539 -8.87 27.20 -5.02
CA VAL A 539 -7.96 26.07 -4.86
C VAL A 539 -7.11 26.29 -3.62
N LEU A 540 -7.27 25.39 -2.67
CA LEU A 540 -6.45 25.30 -1.47
C LEU A 540 -5.36 24.27 -1.71
N SER A 541 -4.13 24.64 -1.41
CA SER A 541 -2.98 23.74 -1.43
C SER A 541 -2.36 23.69 -0.05
N ASN A 542 -2.18 22.49 0.47
CA ASN A 542 -1.50 22.28 1.73
C ASN A 542 0.02 22.37 1.53
N VAL A 543 0.69 23.19 2.34
CA VAL A 543 2.14 23.38 2.29
C VAL A 543 2.87 22.31 3.10
N ARG A 544 2.23 21.77 4.15
CA ARG A 544 2.79 20.70 5.00
C ARG A 544 2.78 19.35 4.30
N TRP A 545 1.73 19.08 3.54
CA TRP A 545 1.56 17.89 2.71
C TRP A 545 1.48 18.30 1.24
N PRO A 546 2.62 18.38 0.54
CA PRO A 546 2.64 18.82 -0.83
C PRO A 546 1.93 17.76 -1.67
N GLY A 547 0.91 18.21 -2.41
CA GLY A 547 0.04 17.32 -3.18
C GLY A 547 -1.37 17.19 -2.63
N ALA A 548 -1.64 17.61 -1.39
CA ALA A 548 -3.02 17.74 -0.91
C ALA A 548 -3.65 19.03 -1.45
N TYR A 549 -4.77 18.87 -2.14
CA TYR A 549 -5.57 19.97 -2.66
C TYR A 549 -7.02 19.83 -2.24
N ALA A 550 -7.62 20.98 -1.89
CA ALA A 550 -9.05 21.13 -1.72
C ALA A 550 -9.56 22.17 -2.71
N MET A 551 -10.72 21.92 -3.30
CA MET A 551 -11.29 22.76 -4.35
C MET A 551 -12.77 22.95 -4.10
N ALA A 552 -13.27 24.17 -4.32
CA ALA A 552 -14.69 24.46 -4.34
C ALA A 552 -15.02 25.48 -5.43
N LEU A 553 -16.22 25.34 -6.00
CA LEU A 553 -16.81 26.33 -6.90
C LEU A 553 -17.65 27.30 -6.07
N GLY A 554 -17.45 28.61 -6.26
CA GLY A 554 -18.30 29.63 -5.66
C GLY A 554 -19.53 29.88 -6.53
N GLU A 555 -20.72 29.73 -5.97
CA GLU A 555 -21.97 30.07 -6.66
C GLU A 555 -22.38 31.52 -6.34
N LYS A 556 -23.07 32.19 -7.28
CA LYS A 556 -23.51 33.59 -7.14
C LYS A 556 -25.01 33.80 -7.26
N SER A 557 -25.83 32.75 -7.38
CA SER A 557 -27.27 32.96 -7.56
C SER A 557 -28.13 31.80 -7.04
N PRO A 558 -29.11 32.07 -6.15
CA PRO A 558 -30.07 31.09 -5.64
C PRO A 558 -31.16 30.69 -6.66
N THR A 559 -30.94 30.93 -7.96
CA THR A 559 -32.01 30.91 -8.99
C THR A 559 -32.01 29.65 -9.84
N THR A 560 -31.18 28.67 -9.54
CA THR A 560 -31.31 27.35 -10.13
C THR A 560 -31.27 26.36 -8.99
N GLN A 561 -32.44 25.81 -8.65
CA GLN A 561 -32.60 24.51 -8.00
C GLN A 561 -31.95 23.44 -8.89
N SER A 562 -30.63 23.51 -9.05
CA SER A 562 -29.81 22.47 -9.61
C SER A 562 -29.58 21.50 -8.46
N LEU A 563 -29.98 20.24 -8.62
CA LEU A 563 -29.95 19.18 -7.60
C LEU A 563 -28.54 18.82 -7.07
N CYS A 564 -27.50 19.61 -7.30
CA CYS A 564 -26.17 19.41 -6.72
C CYS A 564 -25.49 20.76 -6.40
N PRO A 565 -25.84 21.41 -5.27
CA PRO A 565 -25.28 22.70 -4.85
C PRO A 565 -23.97 22.59 -4.04
N ARG A 566 -23.34 21.40 -3.98
CA ARG A 566 -22.26 21.09 -3.01
C ARG A 566 -21.00 20.50 -3.67
N THR A 567 -20.50 21.13 -4.73
CA THR A 567 -19.33 20.58 -5.45
C THR A 567 -18.00 21.09 -4.87
N PHE A 568 -17.55 20.43 -3.79
CA PHE A 568 -16.17 20.55 -3.32
C PHE A 568 -15.45 19.20 -3.45
N VAL A 569 -14.14 19.23 -3.64
CA VAL A 569 -13.33 18.04 -3.91
C VAL A 569 -12.01 18.14 -3.15
N ASN A 570 -11.70 17.08 -2.41
CA ASN A 570 -10.41 16.87 -1.77
C ASN A 570 -9.68 15.72 -2.46
N ILE A 571 -8.44 15.98 -2.88
CA ILE A 571 -7.62 14.98 -3.56
C ILE A 571 -6.16 15.11 -3.12
N TYR A 572 -5.51 13.96 -2.92
CA TYR A 572 -4.07 13.90 -2.69
C TYR A 572 -3.34 13.35 -3.92
N ILE A 573 -2.37 14.10 -4.47
CA ILE A 573 -1.50 13.65 -5.56
C ILE A 573 -0.06 14.04 -5.23
N GLY A 574 0.76 13.05 -4.87
CA GLY A 574 2.13 13.33 -4.48
C GLY A 574 2.91 12.10 -4.02
N TRP A 575 4.03 12.34 -3.35
CA TRP A 575 4.94 11.29 -2.88
C TRP A 575 4.56 10.68 -1.51
N GLY A 576 3.51 11.19 -0.86
CA GLY A 576 3.14 10.78 0.50
C GLY A 576 4.14 11.23 1.57
N THR A 577 4.98 12.24 1.28
CA THR A 577 6.00 12.75 2.19
C THR A 577 5.61 14.11 2.75
N LYS A 578 5.74 14.25 4.08
CA LYS A 578 5.55 15.52 4.76
C LYS A 578 6.71 16.45 4.41
N VAL A 579 6.46 17.74 4.18
CA VAL A 579 7.54 18.72 4.00
C VAL A 579 8.41 18.69 5.25
N LEU A 580 9.67 18.30 5.04
CA LEU A 580 10.69 18.38 6.07
C LEU A 580 10.92 19.87 6.32
N GLY A 581 10.80 20.31 7.57
CA GLY A 581 11.17 21.67 7.95
C GLY A 581 12.68 21.80 8.09
N ALA A 582 13.20 23.02 8.23
CA ALA A 582 14.65 23.26 8.45
C ALA A 582 15.16 22.56 9.73
N SER A 583 14.24 22.11 10.58
CA SER A 583 14.43 21.39 11.83
C SER A 583 14.33 19.87 11.73
N PHE A 584 14.18 19.27 10.54
CA PHE A 584 14.21 17.81 10.44
C PHE A 584 15.60 17.30 10.83
N MET A 585 15.68 16.69 12.00
CA MET A 585 16.86 15.99 12.47
C MET A 585 16.55 14.51 12.46
N PRO A 586 17.40 13.67 11.81
CA PRO A 586 17.26 12.23 11.97
C PRO A 586 17.34 11.90 13.46
N ILE A 587 16.53 10.93 13.88
CA ILE A 587 16.43 10.58 15.28
C ILE A 587 17.81 10.12 15.76
N ARG A 588 18.19 10.58 16.95
CA ARG A 588 19.43 10.16 17.60
C ARG A 588 19.18 8.81 18.24
N SER A 589 20.20 7.97 18.25
CA SER A 589 20.15 6.72 19.03
C SER A 589 19.68 7.02 20.44
N ALA A 590 18.80 6.15 20.97
CA ALA A 590 18.38 6.21 22.35
C ALA A 590 19.61 6.30 23.27
N ASN A 591 19.48 7.05 24.37
CA ASN A 591 20.53 7.10 25.36
C ASN A 591 20.76 5.68 25.89
N PRO A 592 22.02 5.23 26.02
CA PRO A 592 22.30 3.93 26.61
C PRO A 592 21.67 3.85 28.00
N ALA A 593 21.09 2.69 28.31
CA ALA A 593 20.55 2.43 29.64
C ALA A 593 21.66 2.66 30.68
N LYS A 594 21.30 3.30 31.80
CA LYS A 594 22.23 3.44 32.92
C LYS A 594 22.48 2.05 33.51
N GLU A 595 23.72 1.81 33.89
CA GLU A 595 24.09 0.63 34.66
C GLU A 595 23.37 0.65 36.02
N PHE A 596 23.27 -0.52 36.65
CA PHE A 596 22.73 -0.63 38.00
C PHE A 596 23.52 0.27 38.96
N ASP A 597 22.83 1.12 39.68
CA ASP A 597 23.46 2.01 40.65
C ASP A 597 23.78 1.22 41.93
N GLU A 598 25.03 0.78 42.06
CA GLU A 598 25.53 0.04 43.23
C GLU A 598 25.40 0.85 44.53
N GLU A 599 25.40 2.20 44.46
CA GLU A 599 25.25 3.06 45.64
C GLU A 599 23.80 3.14 46.13
N ALA A 600 22.82 3.01 45.22
CA ALA A 600 21.40 3.04 45.55
C ALA A 600 20.95 1.80 46.33
N THR A 601 21.62 0.65 46.13
CA THR A 601 21.30 -0.61 46.80
C THR A 601 22.53 -1.17 47.52
N PRO A 602 22.93 -0.58 48.66
CA PRO A 602 24.10 -1.05 49.39
C PRO A 602 23.88 -2.49 49.84
N LEU A 603 24.88 -3.35 49.59
CA LEU A 603 24.92 -4.71 50.13
C LEU A 603 24.88 -4.65 51.66
N GLN A 604 23.71 -4.93 52.23
CA GLN A 604 23.56 -5.07 53.67
C GLN A 604 24.02 -6.47 54.08
N GLU A 605 25.15 -6.55 54.80
CA GLU A 605 25.59 -7.78 55.43
C GLU A 605 24.59 -8.14 56.53
N ALA A 606 23.94 -9.31 56.39
CA ALA A 606 23.00 -9.79 57.40
C ALA A 606 23.77 -10.20 58.67
N VAL A 607 23.31 -9.75 59.84
CA VAL A 607 23.84 -10.21 61.12
C VAL A 607 23.38 -11.64 61.36
N ASP A 608 24.31 -12.54 61.69
CA ASP A 608 23.98 -13.93 62.03
C ASP A 608 22.91 -13.99 63.13
N PRO A 609 21.80 -14.74 62.93
CA PRO A 609 20.74 -14.81 63.91
C PRO A 609 21.23 -15.43 65.21
N THR A 610 20.72 -14.93 66.34
CA THR A 610 21.04 -15.52 67.64
C THR A 610 20.35 -16.90 67.80
N PRO A 611 20.88 -17.82 68.63
CA PRO A 611 20.31 -19.16 68.79
C PRO A 611 18.81 -19.19 69.17
N LEU A 612 18.35 -18.17 69.89
CA LEU A 612 16.93 -18.01 70.26
C LEU A 612 16.06 -17.63 69.07
N GLN A 613 16.55 -16.72 68.21
CA GLN A 613 15.84 -16.35 66.98
C GLN A 613 15.83 -17.50 65.98
N GLU A 614 16.85 -18.36 65.98
CA GLU A 614 16.88 -19.59 65.18
C GLU A 614 15.84 -20.62 65.67
N GLU A 615 15.68 -20.78 66.99
CA GLU A 615 14.62 -21.64 67.57
C GLU A 615 13.21 -21.11 67.28
N GLU A 616 12.98 -19.79 67.41
CA GLU A 616 11.70 -19.16 67.08
C GLU A 616 11.36 -19.31 65.59
N LEU A 617 12.34 -19.13 64.71
CA LEU A 617 12.16 -19.30 63.27
C LEU A 617 11.91 -20.78 62.91
N ARG A 618 12.58 -21.72 63.61
CA ARG A 618 12.28 -23.16 63.49
C ARG A 618 10.84 -23.48 63.89
N LEU A 619 10.37 -22.95 65.02
CA LEU A 619 9.00 -23.13 65.48
C LEU A 619 7.98 -22.52 64.52
N MET A 620 8.26 -21.32 63.97
CA MET A 620 7.40 -20.72 62.95
C MET A 620 7.34 -21.55 61.68
N LYS A 621 8.47 -22.09 61.22
CA LYS A 621 8.51 -22.98 60.04
C LYS A 621 7.75 -24.27 60.28
N GLU A 622 7.91 -24.88 61.46
CA GLU A 622 7.19 -26.11 61.82
C GLU A 622 5.68 -25.85 61.94
N ALA A 623 5.27 -24.71 62.49
CA ALA A 623 3.87 -24.30 62.53
C ALA A 623 3.30 -24.03 61.13
N LYS A 624 4.07 -23.41 60.23
CA LYS A 624 3.66 -23.16 58.85
C LYS A 624 3.53 -24.47 58.06
N ARG A 625 4.42 -25.44 58.30
CA ARG A 625 4.32 -26.80 57.70
C ARG A 625 3.07 -27.52 58.18
N LEU A 626 2.80 -27.50 59.49
CA LEU A 626 1.59 -28.09 60.07
C LEU A 626 0.30 -27.43 59.55
N ALA A 627 0.31 -26.11 59.33
CA ALA A 627 -0.83 -25.40 58.75
C ALA A 627 -1.04 -25.73 57.26
N ALA A 628 0.03 -25.98 56.50
CA ALA A 628 -0.05 -26.42 55.12
C ALA A 628 -0.54 -27.87 55.00
N GLU A 629 -0.08 -28.75 55.89
CA GLU A 629 -0.51 -30.15 55.97
C GLU A 629 -2.00 -30.25 56.33
N ALA A 630 -2.47 -29.43 57.28
CA ALA A 630 -3.89 -29.33 57.62
C ALA A 630 -4.76 -28.79 56.46
N LYS A 631 -4.27 -27.81 55.70
CA LYS A 631 -4.98 -27.32 54.50
C LYS A 631 -5.01 -28.32 53.35
N ALA A 632 -4.01 -29.20 53.25
CA ALA A 632 -3.98 -30.28 52.26
C ALA A 632 -4.96 -31.41 52.63
N GLU A 633 -5.09 -31.73 53.93
CA GLU A 633 -6.10 -32.69 54.42
C GLU A 633 -7.54 -32.16 54.22
N GLU A 634 -7.80 -30.87 54.42
CA GLU A 634 -9.13 -30.28 54.15
C GLU A 634 -9.49 -30.24 52.66
N GLY A 635 -8.51 -30.28 51.75
CA GLY A 635 -8.75 -30.31 50.30
C GLY A 635 -9.03 -31.70 49.72
N GLU A 636 -8.68 -32.79 50.43
CA GLU A 636 -8.98 -34.17 50.01
C GLU A 636 -10.38 -34.64 50.46
N GLU A 637 -11.02 -33.97 51.43
CA GLU A 637 -12.37 -34.35 51.91
C GLU A 637 -13.53 -33.81 51.03
N GLU A 638 -13.29 -32.94 50.05
CA GLU A 638 -14.33 -32.41 49.14
C GLU A 638 -14.50 -33.21 47.83
N GLU A 639 -13.64 -34.17 47.49
CA GLU A 639 -13.74 -34.98 46.24
C GLU A 639 -14.47 -36.33 46.39
N GLU A 640 -14.78 -36.83 47.59
CA GLU A 640 -15.54 -38.09 47.80
C GLU A 640 -17.04 -37.86 48.08
N GLY A 641 -17.67 -36.92 47.36
CA GLY A 641 -19.03 -36.46 47.66
C GLY A 641 -19.97 -36.25 46.48
N ASP A 642 -19.82 -36.93 45.34
CA ASP A 642 -20.83 -36.92 44.27
C ASP A 642 -20.79 -38.23 43.42
N GLU A 643 -21.24 -39.34 44.02
CA GLU A 643 -21.82 -40.48 43.27
C GLU A 643 -23.16 -40.85 43.91
N ASP A 644 -24.27 -40.37 43.34
CA ASP A 644 -25.57 -41.07 43.26
C ASP A 644 -26.53 -40.41 42.25
#